data_AF-A0AAW0XPN1-F1
#
_entry.id   AF-A0AAW0XPN1-F1
#
_cell.length_a   1.000
_cell.length_b   1.000
_cell.length_c   1.000
_cell.angle_alpha   90.00
_cell.angle_beta   90.00
_cell.angle_gamma   90.00
#
_symmetry.space_group_name_H-M   'P 1'
#
loop_
_entity.id
_entity.type
_entity.pdbx_description
1 polymer ?
#
loop_
_entity_poly.entity_id
_entity_poly.type
_entity_poly.pdbx_seq_one_letter_code
_entity_poly.pdbx_strand_id
1 'polypeptide(L)'
;METHFLRVEARKQSGAEVMSKQVLHLKGREKVNTPKYTGKSVAEVIKSISSKLQKKLLTDQLATNPDPKECIACKSLKDLVNSFRSTLSSKNLGSQGSAIAFLRLLKKVRESDQETFHAVLKDKKNSKILAQLLDIAAAAQIEPAHKAAMSVLRFNGLADLPERYLLSLSLSTHPSEFIIQDIMKLVKKGHNNDKLYETLVLTVASLTHTFSRTPNNMKQPIVSEVRNFLVEKLRSCDDELCQLMYIRGLKNLRMADTVNVLLEFAEGEARKPAIYATRALQTMPDSYITKEVCVTMERIFLELRSKHDSSVRAMAVDILLRHNPSEDLLRVILQMMALQDSKELNTLLLGRLYDLSQSSKYLQQMLNKLLKDPQYNNYHILGQNGVSSAFSRMLYEDKSANSSFSNMLEIQGGLLKRSTVDVFVESHDAQMRLLSFGIFAGGLSVFSGEDAIDDGEDANAGIEITLMDTQLRPFVFFSGQGELMGHVWSGTGSERTTALQGSLLLQDHLQVVPLQNGLNAELLLNGAISYDFAGEIQISLWNRNAHSLVEVGAAMVIQGVARVDTSFVQTLIEFNTGAQTQLNFISDLDFYEEVIMCLQMVQPNFEVVNNVRKLERIPGSNYVLRKYKRKLSHVPGKTFVMNKKNTELCNKMFSK
;
A
#
# COMPACT_ATOMS: atom_id res chain seq x y z
N MET A 1 37.13 -3.26 12.52
CA MET A 1 36.23 -2.10 12.46
C MET A 1 34.91 -2.63 11.99
N GLU A 2 33.89 -2.46 12.81
CA GLU A 2 32.54 -2.94 12.57
C GLU A 2 31.66 -1.74 12.24
N THR A 3 30.83 -1.86 11.19
CA THR A 3 29.98 -0.78 10.71
C THR A 3 28.59 -1.31 10.41
N HIS A 4 27.58 -0.60 10.91
CA HIS A 4 26.16 -0.89 10.64
C HIS A 4 25.48 0.35 10.08
N PHE A 5 24.74 0.17 8.98
CA PHE A 5 24.02 1.26 8.30
C PHE A 5 22.52 1.10 8.49
N LEU A 6 21.86 2.20 8.86
CA LEU A 6 20.41 2.32 8.89
C LEU A 6 19.97 3.34 7.84
N ARG A 7 19.36 2.88 6.75
CA ARG A 7 18.89 3.74 5.66
C ARG A 7 17.65 3.14 5.00
N VAL A 8 16.86 4.00 4.36
CA VAL A 8 15.75 3.55 3.51
C VAL A 8 16.28 3.33 2.10
N GLU A 9 16.01 2.17 1.51
CA GLU A 9 16.48 1.86 0.14
C GLU A 9 15.95 2.87 -0.89
N ALA A 10 14.67 3.23 -0.79
CA ALA A 10 14.06 4.25 -1.65
C ALA A 10 14.60 5.68 -1.42
N ARG A 11 15.39 5.91 -0.36
CA ARG A 11 15.95 7.24 -0.04
C ARG A 11 17.27 7.13 0.72
N LYS A 12 18.34 6.76 0.01
CA LYS A 12 19.68 6.51 0.60
C LYS A 12 20.37 7.76 1.15
N GLN A 13 19.89 8.94 0.78
CA GLN A 13 20.37 10.25 1.27
C GLN A 13 20.05 10.53 2.75
N SER A 14 19.10 9.81 3.35
CA SER A 14 18.75 9.94 4.77
C SER A 14 19.07 8.62 5.48
N GLY A 15 19.96 8.66 6.46
CA GLY A 15 20.37 7.47 7.19
C GLY A 15 21.21 7.77 8.44
N ALA A 16 21.56 6.72 9.15
CA ALA A 16 22.49 6.73 10.27
C ALA A 16 23.52 5.61 10.10
N GLU A 17 24.70 5.81 10.67
CA GLU A 17 25.79 4.84 10.66
C GLU A 17 26.30 4.68 12.10
N VAL A 18 26.50 3.43 12.51
CA VAL A 18 27.15 3.09 13.78
C VAL A 18 28.47 2.42 13.46
N MET A 19 29.56 3.03 13.93
CA MET A 19 30.93 2.53 13.76
C MET A 19 31.54 2.15 15.10
N SER A 20 32.06 0.93 15.20
CA SER A 20 32.80 0.42 16.35
C SER A 20 34.24 0.06 15.96
N LYS A 21 35.20 0.56 16.73
CA LYS A 21 36.63 0.28 16.55
C LYS A 21 37.25 -0.10 17.89
N GLN A 22 37.87 -1.27 17.91
CA GLN A 22 38.69 -1.74 19.02
C GLN A 22 40.15 -1.74 18.59
N VAL A 23 41.04 -1.38 19.52
CA VAL A 23 42.49 -1.40 19.30
C VAL A 23 43.14 -1.98 20.56
N LEU A 24 43.78 -3.13 20.43
CA LEU A 24 44.52 -3.79 21.51
C LEU A 24 46.00 -3.79 21.19
N HIS A 25 46.81 -3.12 22.02
CA HIS A 25 48.26 -3.05 21.86
C HIS A 25 48.96 -3.75 23.03
N LEU A 26 49.77 -4.77 22.73
CA LEU A 26 50.64 -5.40 23.72
C LEU A 26 51.79 -4.43 24.04
N LYS A 27 51.82 -3.88 25.25
CA LYS A 27 52.85 -2.92 25.67
C LYS A 27 54.16 -3.57 26.14
N GLY A 28 54.11 -4.81 26.61
CA GLY A 28 55.27 -5.52 27.16
C GLY A 28 54.86 -6.87 27.75
N ARG A 29 55.84 -7.69 28.11
CA ARG A 29 55.63 -8.97 28.80
C ARG A 29 56.41 -8.94 30.11
N GLU A 30 55.72 -9.02 31.23
CA GLU A 30 56.33 -9.11 32.56
C GLU A 30 56.14 -10.52 33.12
N LYS A 31 57.19 -11.04 33.77
CA LYS A 31 57.08 -12.29 34.53
C LYS A 31 56.41 -11.99 35.87
N VAL A 32 55.11 -12.25 35.96
CA VAL A 32 54.36 -12.16 37.22
C VAL A 32 54.43 -13.50 37.95
N ASN A 33 54.80 -13.48 39.23
CA ASN A 33 54.85 -14.67 40.08
C ASN A 33 53.44 -15.04 40.57
N THR A 34 52.54 -15.41 39.64
CA THR A 34 51.17 -15.85 39.97
C THR A 34 51.14 -17.34 40.36
N PRO A 35 50.42 -17.73 41.43
CA PRO A 35 50.30 -19.12 41.81
C PRO A 35 49.62 -19.93 40.70
N LYS A 36 50.26 -21.01 40.27
CA LYS A 36 49.66 -21.96 39.33
C LYS A 36 48.64 -22.82 40.08
N TYR A 37 47.40 -22.82 39.61
CA TYR A 37 46.35 -23.69 40.14
C TYR A 37 46.32 -24.97 39.30
N THR A 38 46.57 -26.11 39.93
CA THR A 38 46.58 -27.42 39.28
C THR A 38 45.32 -28.20 39.66
N GLY A 39 44.64 -28.79 38.68
CA GLY A 39 43.47 -29.64 38.87
C GLY A 39 43.27 -30.56 37.66
N LYS A 40 42.45 -31.61 37.79
CA LYS A 40 42.23 -32.59 36.72
C LYS A 40 41.22 -32.08 35.68
N SER A 41 40.40 -31.09 36.04
CA SER A 41 39.46 -30.43 35.15
C SER A 41 39.40 -28.91 35.39
N VAL A 42 38.96 -28.16 34.38
CA VAL A 42 38.78 -26.69 34.47
C VAL A 42 37.81 -26.33 35.61
N ALA A 43 36.76 -27.12 35.83
CA ALA A 43 35.80 -26.91 36.90
C ALA A 43 36.40 -27.07 38.31
N GLU A 44 37.29 -28.05 38.52
CA GLU A 44 38.02 -28.21 39.79
C GLU A 44 38.96 -27.04 40.05
N VAL A 45 39.65 -26.56 39.00
CA VAL A 45 40.53 -25.39 39.08
C VAL A 45 39.72 -24.16 39.47
N ILE A 46 38.57 -23.91 38.82
CA ILE A 46 37.66 -22.79 39.14
C ILE A 46 37.16 -22.88 40.59
N LYS A 47 36.79 -24.07 41.08
CA LYS A 47 36.40 -24.27 42.49
C LYS A 47 37.54 -23.97 43.46
N SER A 48 38.76 -24.38 43.15
CA SER A 48 39.95 -24.10 43.97
C SER A 48 40.30 -22.60 44.01
N ILE A 49 40.04 -21.88 42.92
CA ILE A 49 40.19 -20.43 42.82
C ILE A 49 39.09 -19.75 43.64
N SER A 50 37.83 -20.19 43.52
CA SER A 50 36.69 -19.67 44.27
C SER A 50 36.86 -19.82 45.79
N SER A 51 37.33 -20.98 46.26
CA SER A 51 37.57 -21.23 47.68
C SER A 51 38.72 -20.40 48.25
N LYS A 52 39.83 -20.26 47.50
CA LYS A 52 40.98 -19.42 47.91
C LYS A 52 40.66 -17.92 47.89
N LEU A 53 39.86 -17.46 46.93
CA LEU A 53 39.44 -16.05 46.85
C LEU A 53 38.28 -15.71 47.79
N GLN A 54 37.69 -16.70 48.47
CA GLN A 54 36.47 -16.55 49.29
C GLN A 54 35.34 -15.82 48.54
N LYS A 55 35.26 -16.02 47.22
CA LYS A 55 34.26 -15.38 46.35
C LYS A 55 33.53 -16.41 45.53
N LYS A 56 32.22 -16.25 45.42
CA LYS A 56 31.37 -17.05 44.53
C LYS A 56 31.62 -16.59 43.09
N LEU A 57 32.23 -17.45 42.28
CA LEU A 57 32.37 -17.21 40.85
C LEU A 57 31.05 -17.57 40.16
N LEU A 58 30.54 -16.66 39.33
CA LEU A 58 29.34 -16.88 38.53
C LEU A 58 29.77 -17.20 37.11
N THR A 59 29.09 -18.17 36.49
CA THR A 59 29.22 -18.41 35.06
C THR A 59 28.26 -17.46 34.38
N ASP A 60 28.79 -16.63 33.48
CA ASP A 60 27.99 -15.72 32.66
C ASP A 60 28.16 -16.07 31.19
N GLN A 61 27.17 -15.71 30.38
CA GLN A 61 27.25 -15.88 28.93
C GLN A 61 28.05 -14.73 28.32
N LEU A 62 28.83 -15.04 27.27
CA LEU A 62 29.55 -14.02 26.50
C LEU A 62 28.60 -13.15 25.64
N ALA A 63 27.33 -13.53 25.52
CA ALA A 63 26.32 -12.76 24.82
C ALA A 63 25.93 -11.52 25.64
N THR A 64 25.93 -10.35 25.00
CA THR A 64 25.59 -9.10 25.66
C THR A 64 24.09 -8.97 25.87
N ASN A 65 23.68 -8.63 27.09
CA ASN A 65 22.30 -8.28 27.39
C ASN A 65 22.11 -6.76 27.27
N PRO A 66 20.93 -6.27 26.87
CA PRO A 66 20.63 -4.84 26.89
C PRO A 66 20.75 -4.29 28.31
N ASP A 67 21.46 -3.18 28.48
CA ASP A 67 21.46 -2.44 29.74
C ASP A 67 20.04 -1.94 30.06
N PRO A 68 19.61 -1.95 31.34
CA PRO A 68 18.32 -1.41 31.72
C PRO A 68 18.22 0.06 31.36
N LYS A 69 17.21 0.41 30.56
CA LYS A 69 16.98 1.78 30.09
C LYS A 69 16.41 2.63 31.22
N GLU A 70 17.21 3.53 31.80
CA GLU A 70 16.67 4.59 32.65
C GLU A 70 15.84 5.57 31.80
N CYS A 71 14.52 5.53 31.99
CA CYS A 71 13.59 6.47 31.38
C CYS A 71 13.57 7.77 32.18
N ILE A 72 14.43 8.71 31.79
CA ILE A 72 14.52 10.03 32.42
C ILE A 72 13.55 10.96 31.67
N ALA A 73 12.40 11.23 32.29
CA ALA A 73 11.32 12.11 31.80
C ALA A 73 10.48 11.59 30.60
N CYS A 74 10.16 10.29 30.54
CA CYS A 74 9.16 9.84 29.56
C CYS A 74 7.74 10.18 30.04
N LYS A 75 6.96 10.81 29.16
CA LYS A 75 5.53 11.04 29.38
C LYS A 75 4.78 9.71 29.46
N SER A 76 3.74 9.65 30.27
CA SER A 76 2.79 8.52 30.23
C SER A 76 2.08 8.48 28.87
N LEU A 77 1.52 7.33 28.50
CA LEU A 77 0.74 7.21 27.26
C LEU A 77 -0.40 8.23 27.22
N LYS A 78 -1.11 8.39 28.35
CA LYS A 78 -2.21 9.36 28.48
C LYS A 78 -1.74 10.80 28.24
N ASP A 79 -0.60 11.18 28.80
CA ASP A 79 -0.05 12.54 28.62
C ASP A 79 0.40 12.77 27.17
N LEU A 80 0.94 11.74 26.52
CA LEU A 80 1.35 11.82 25.13
C LEU A 80 0.14 11.99 24.21
N VAL A 81 -0.93 11.21 24.42
CA VAL A 81 -2.20 11.34 23.68
C VAL A 81 -2.81 12.73 23.90
N ASN A 82 -2.82 13.22 25.13
CA ASN A 82 -3.29 14.58 25.44
C ASN A 82 -2.50 15.64 24.65
N SER A 83 -1.18 15.49 24.51
CA SER A 83 -0.34 16.45 23.80
C SER A 83 -0.54 16.45 22.27
N PHE A 84 -1.02 15.35 21.70
CA PHE A 84 -1.27 15.22 20.25
C PHE A 84 -2.76 15.26 19.86
N ARG A 85 -3.68 15.49 20.82
CA ARG A 85 -5.13 15.43 20.55
C ARG A 85 -5.59 16.36 19.42
N SER A 86 -5.07 17.59 19.36
CA SER A 86 -5.38 18.51 18.26
C SER A 86 -4.80 18.01 16.93
N THR A 87 -3.56 17.53 16.93
CA THR A 87 -2.86 16.99 15.76
C THR A 87 -3.51 15.73 15.19
N LEU A 88 -4.14 14.90 16.02
CA LEU A 88 -4.86 13.69 15.63
C LEU A 88 -6.32 13.93 15.22
N SER A 89 -6.80 15.18 15.26
CA SER A 89 -8.16 15.48 14.81
C SER A 89 -8.33 15.19 13.32
N SER A 90 -9.54 14.82 12.89
CA SER A 90 -9.83 14.49 11.49
C SER A 90 -9.40 15.58 10.50
N LYS A 91 -9.52 16.86 10.88
CA LYS A 91 -9.10 18.01 10.05
C LYS A 91 -7.59 18.07 9.76
N ASN A 92 -6.78 17.42 10.59
CA ASN A 92 -5.31 17.41 10.47
C ASN A 92 -4.78 16.10 9.89
N LEU A 93 -5.66 15.15 9.53
CA LEU A 93 -5.25 13.97 8.75
C LEU A 93 -4.75 14.40 7.37
N GLY A 94 -3.84 13.62 6.80
CA GLY A 94 -3.11 14.03 5.59
C GLY A 94 -1.98 15.03 5.85
N SER A 95 -1.72 15.44 7.10
CA SER A 95 -0.62 16.33 7.46
C SER A 95 0.62 15.62 7.99
N GLN A 96 1.79 16.25 7.82
CA GLN A 96 3.05 15.75 8.38
C GLN A 96 2.98 15.63 9.91
N GLY A 97 2.27 16.56 10.57
CA GLY A 97 2.09 16.55 12.03
C GLY A 97 1.37 15.29 12.51
N SER A 98 0.30 14.88 11.81
CA SER A 98 -0.45 13.66 12.14
C SER A 98 0.43 12.41 12.02
N ALA A 99 1.21 12.29 10.94
CA ALA A 99 2.13 11.16 10.75
C ALA A 99 3.23 11.10 11.84
N ILE A 100 3.77 12.24 12.27
CA ILE A 100 4.73 12.29 13.39
C ILE A 100 4.06 11.87 14.71
N ALA A 101 2.85 12.36 14.97
CA ALA A 101 2.09 12.00 16.18
C ALA A 101 1.81 10.50 16.23
N PHE A 102 1.39 9.92 15.10
CA PHE A 102 1.17 8.49 14.91
C PHE A 102 2.42 7.67 15.28
N LEU A 103 3.59 7.99 14.71
CA LEU A 103 4.84 7.26 15.00
C LEU A 103 5.26 7.35 16.47
N ARG A 104 5.13 8.54 17.08
CA ARG A 104 5.49 8.74 18.49
C ARG A 104 4.57 7.97 19.43
N LEU A 105 3.27 7.94 19.14
CA LEU A 105 2.30 7.19 19.93
C LEU A 105 2.45 5.69 19.73
N LEU A 106 2.68 5.23 18.50
CA LEU A 106 2.93 3.83 18.17
C LEU A 106 4.03 3.22 19.05
N LYS A 107 5.16 3.91 19.16
CA LYS A 107 6.26 3.46 20.04
C LYS A 107 5.79 3.32 21.49
N LYS A 108 5.03 4.29 21.99
CA LYS A 108 4.56 4.26 23.38
C LYS A 108 3.48 3.20 23.62
N VAL A 109 2.61 2.94 22.64
CA VAL A 109 1.61 1.87 22.71
C VAL A 109 2.29 0.50 22.76
N ARG A 110 3.37 0.28 22.00
CA ARG A 110 4.15 -0.97 22.07
C ARG A 110 4.81 -1.22 23.43
N GLU A 111 5.13 -0.16 24.15
CA GLU A 111 5.68 -0.23 25.52
C GLU A 111 4.59 -0.35 26.60
N SER A 112 3.32 -0.20 26.25
CA SER A 112 2.21 -0.16 27.22
C SER A 112 1.53 -1.52 27.34
N ASP A 113 0.95 -1.79 28.51
CA ASP A 113 0.12 -2.97 28.75
C ASP A 113 -1.32 -2.78 28.27
N GLN A 114 -2.08 -3.88 28.28
CA GLN A 114 -3.46 -3.91 27.79
C GLN A 114 -4.37 -2.96 28.56
N GLU A 115 -4.26 -2.92 29.90
CA GLU A 115 -5.12 -2.12 30.76
C GLU A 115 -4.90 -0.62 30.56
N THR A 116 -3.64 -0.18 30.50
CA THR A 116 -3.32 1.23 30.26
C THR A 116 -3.85 1.69 28.92
N PHE A 117 -3.69 0.89 27.86
CA PHE A 117 -4.17 1.29 26.54
C PHE A 117 -5.71 1.24 26.44
N HIS A 118 -6.35 0.23 27.03
CA HIS A 118 -7.81 0.16 27.14
C HIS A 118 -8.41 1.39 27.84
N ALA A 119 -7.79 1.85 28.92
CA ALA A 119 -8.21 3.06 29.62
C ALA A 119 -8.13 4.31 28.72
N VAL A 120 -7.11 4.40 27.86
CA VAL A 120 -6.98 5.49 26.87
C VAL A 120 -8.06 5.42 25.81
N LEU A 121 -8.38 4.23 25.29
CA LEU A 121 -9.43 4.04 24.27
C LEU A 121 -10.83 4.36 24.82
N LYS A 122 -11.09 4.06 26.10
CA LYS A 122 -12.39 4.33 26.75
C LYS A 122 -12.56 5.75 27.29
N ASP A 123 -11.51 6.57 27.33
CA ASP A 123 -11.62 7.95 27.80
C ASP A 123 -12.52 8.77 26.87
N LYS A 124 -13.62 9.30 27.42
CA LYS A 124 -14.60 10.12 26.67
C LYS A 124 -13.97 11.32 25.97
N LYS A 125 -12.86 11.86 26.48
CA LYS A 125 -12.12 12.98 25.85
C LYS A 125 -11.48 12.58 24.53
N ASN A 126 -11.32 11.28 24.27
CA ASN A 126 -10.70 10.74 23.07
C ASN A 126 -11.72 10.28 22.02
N SER A 127 -13.02 10.46 22.25
CA SER A 127 -14.08 10.03 21.30
C SER A 127 -13.87 10.56 19.88
N LYS A 128 -13.44 11.83 19.74
CA LYS A 128 -13.16 12.48 18.45
C LYS A 128 -11.88 12.00 17.74
N ILE A 129 -10.99 11.31 18.46
CA ILE A 129 -9.73 10.78 17.93
C ILE A 129 -9.67 9.25 18.01
N LEU A 130 -10.79 8.59 18.33
CA LEU A 130 -10.83 7.16 18.59
C LEU A 130 -10.44 6.35 17.36
N ALA A 131 -10.87 6.77 16.17
CA ALA A 131 -10.47 6.14 14.91
C ALA A 131 -8.95 6.17 14.72
N GLN A 132 -8.29 7.29 14.99
CA GLN A 132 -6.85 7.45 14.89
C GLN A 132 -6.09 6.64 15.95
N LEU A 133 -6.67 6.48 17.15
CA LEU A 133 -6.10 5.60 18.18
C LEU A 133 -6.23 4.12 17.79
N LEU A 134 -7.31 3.73 17.10
CA LEU A 134 -7.48 2.39 16.54
C LEU A 134 -6.50 2.13 15.39
N ASP A 135 -6.19 3.14 14.57
CA ASP A 135 -5.14 3.04 13.55
C ASP A 135 -3.79 2.69 14.20
N ILE A 136 -3.46 3.37 15.30
CA ILE A 136 -2.23 3.12 16.07
C ILE A 136 -2.28 1.73 16.72
N ALA A 137 -3.43 1.31 17.24
CA ALA A 137 -3.61 -0.03 17.83
C ALA A 137 -3.32 -1.14 16.83
N ALA A 138 -3.87 -1.01 15.61
CA ALA A 138 -3.65 -1.97 14.53
C ALA A 138 -2.17 -1.99 14.11
N ALA A 139 -1.54 -0.82 13.93
CA ALA A 139 -0.14 -0.71 13.57
C ALA A 139 0.84 -1.20 14.66
N ALA A 140 0.41 -1.23 15.93
CA ALA A 140 1.22 -1.72 17.04
C ALA A 140 1.60 -3.19 16.89
N GLN A 141 0.72 -4.02 16.30
CA GLN A 141 0.98 -5.42 15.96
C GLN A 141 1.38 -6.30 17.16
N ILE A 142 0.89 -5.96 18.36
CA ILE A 142 1.10 -6.73 19.60
C ILE A 142 -0.22 -7.18 20.20
N GLU A 143 -0.23 -8.32 20.89
CA GLU A 143 -1.45 -8.86 21.49
C GLU A 143 -2.16 -7.90 22.47
N PRO A 144 -1.46 -7.19 23.38
CA PRO A 144 -2.12 -6.29 24.33
C PRO A 144 -2.91 -5.18 23.62
N ALA A 145 -2.33 -4.59 22.56
CA ALA A 145 -2.98 -3.55 21.78
C ALA A 145 -4.19 -4.08 21.00
N HIS A 146 -4.06 -5.27 20.40
CA HIS A 146 -5.15 -5.93 19.70
C HIS A 146 -6.32 -6.26 20.64
N LYS A 147 -6.05 -6.90 21.79
CA LYS A 147 -7.08 -7.24 22.80
C LYS A 147 -7.78 -5.99 23.34
N ALA A 148 -7.02 -4.91 23.59
CA ALA A 148 -7.60 -3.63 24.01
C ALA A 148 -8.54 -3.05 22.94
N ALA A 149 -8.12 -3.01 21.67
CA ALA A 149 -8.95 -2.53 20.57
C ALA A 149 -10.24 -3.38 20.43
N MET A 150 -10.10 -4.70 20.38
CA MET A 150 -11.22 -5.64 20.25
C MET A 150 -12.25 -5.52 21.39
N SER A 151 -11.83 -5.11 22.58
CA SER A 151 -12.73 -4.92 23.73
C SER A 151 -13.58 -3.63 23.66
N VAL A 152 -13.23 -2.69 22.78
CA VAL A 152 -13.97 -1.42 22.57
C VAL A 152 -14.81 -1.47 21.30
N LEU A 153 -14.37 -2.25 20.30
CA LEU A 153 -15.07 -2.41 19.04
C LEU A 153 -16.36 -3.21 19.20
N ARG A 154 -17.45 -2.70 18.61
CA ARG A 154 -18.76 -3.36 18.58
C ARG A 154 -19.06 -3.82 17.17
N PHE A 155 -18.85 -5.10 16.90
CA PHE A 155 -19.14 -5.66 15.59
C PHE A 155 -20.65 -5.72 15.33
N ASN A 156 -21.49 -5.96 16.34
CA ASN A 156 -22.95 -6.01 16.20
C ASN A 156 -23.64 -4.63 16.10
N GLY A 157 -22.92 -3.56 15.76
CA GLY A 157 -23.42 -2.18 15.77
C GLY A 157 -23.03 -1.40 14.51
N LEU A 158 -22.83 -0.09 14.63
CA LEU A 158 -22.30 0.75 13.54
C LEU A 158 -20.93 0.22 13.09
N ALA A 159 -20.79 -0.01 11.79
CA ALA A 159 -19.62 -0.68 11.21
C ALA A 159 -18.37 0.20 11.11
N ASP A 160 -18.49 1.52 11.24
CA ASP A 160 -17.43 2.47 10.91
C ASP A 160 -16.13 2.24 11.68
N LEU A 161 -16.19 2.07 13.01
CA LEU A 161 -14.98 1.86 13.83
C LEU A 161 -14.38 0.46 13.66
N PRO A 162 -15.18 -0.64 13.65
CA PRO A 162 -14.67 -1.96 13.29
C PRO A 162 -14.04 -2.01 11.90
N GLU A 163 -14.73 -1.51 10.87
CA GLU A 163 -14.21 -1.45 9.50
C GLU A 163 -12.92 -0.67 9.47
N ARG A 164 -12.87 0.48 10.16
CA ARG A 164 -11.67 1.29 10.26
C ARG A 164 -10.46 0.53 10.83
N TYR A 165 -10.66 -0.13 11.97
CA TYR A 165 -9.61 -0.91 12.60
C TYR A 165 -9.11 -2.04 11.69
N LEU A 166 -10.03 -2.75 11.03
CA LEU A 166 -9.71 -3.84 10.11
C LEU A 166 -8.92 -3.36 8.89
N LEU A 167 -9.28 -2.20 8.32
CA LEU A 167 -8.54 -1.60 7.21
C LEU A 167 -7.09 -1.32 7.59
N SER A 168 -6.83 -0.71 8.75
CA SER A 168 -5.45 -0.49 9.23
C SER A 168 -4.74 -1.82 9.52
N LEU A 169 -5.45 -2.79 10.09
CA LEU A 169 -4.90 -4.10 10.41
C LEU A 169 -4.50 -4.88 9.15
N SER A 170 -5.26 -4.77 8.06
CA SER A 170 -4.98 -5.42 6.78
C SER A 170 -3.64 -5.01 6.14
N LEU A 171 -3.07 -3.89 6.59
CA LEU A 171 -1.81 -3.30 6.13
C LEU A 171 -0.67 -3.49 7.15
N SER A 172 -0.82 -4.43 8.07
CA SER A 172 0.22 -4.80 9.06
C SER A 172 1.49 -5.28 8.37
N THR A 173 2.66 -4.84 8.85
CA THR A 173 3.97 -5.17 8.27
C THR A 173 4.51 -6.55 8.65
N HIS A 174 4.18 -7.04 9.84
CA HIS A 174 4.60 -8.31 10.43
C HIS A 174 3.52 -8.84 11.39
N PRO A 175 2.33 -9.19 10.88
CA PRO A 175 1.23 -9.64 11.72
C PRO A 175 1.59 -10.92 12.49
N SER A 176 1.07 -11.07 13.72
CA SER A 176 1.26 -12.27 14.53
C SER A 176 0.20 -13.33 14.22
N GLU A 177 0.55 -14.60 14.45
CA GLU A 177 -0.39 -15.72 14.28
C GLU A 177 -1.64 -15.54 15.16
N PHE A 178 -1.49 -15.05 16.39
CA PHE A 178 -2.60 -14.78 17.30
C PHE A 178 -3.66 -13.88 16.68
N ILE A 179 -3.24 -12.78 16.03
CA ILE A 179 -4.14 -11.81 15.40
C ILE A 179 -4.90 -12.48 14.25
N ILE A 180 -4.22 -13.28 13.42
CA ILE A 180 -4.85 -13.99 12.29
C ILE A 180 -5.90 -14.97 12.81
N GLN A 181 -5.56 -15.75 13.84
CA GLN A 181 -6.50 -16.70 14.46
C GLN A 181 -7.72 -15.99 15.06
N ASP A 182 -7.54 -14.83 15.69
CA ASP A 182 -8.66 -14.08 16.29
C ASP A 182 -9.62 -13.54 15.21
N ILE A 183 -9.08 -12.91 14.15
CA ILE A 183 -9.89 -12.46 13.02
C ILE A 183 -10.55 -13.64 12.30
N MET A 184 -9.85 -14.76 12.14
CA MET A 184 -10.41 -15.97 11.51
C MET A 184 -11.59 -16.53 12.30
N LYS A 185 -11.55 -16.50 13.64
CA LYS A 185 -12.70 -16.89 14.48
C LYS A 185 -13.92 -16.01 14.21
N LEU A 186 -13.72 -14.70 14.01
CA LEU A 186 -14.81 -13.78 13.68
C LEU A 186 -15.39 -14.06 12.29
N VAL A 187 -14.53 -14.33 11.30
CA VAL A 187 -14.97 -14.71 9.95
C VAL A 187 -15.78 -15.99 9.95
N LYS A 188 -15.36 -17.01 10.71
CA LYS A 188 -16.10 -18.29 10.84
C LYS A 188 -17.42 -18.15 11.57
N LYS A 189 -17.50 -17.23 12.54
CA LYS A 189 -18.74 -16.95 13.28
C LYS A 189 -19.82 -16.37 12.35
N GLY A 190 -19.43 -15.71 11.27
CA GLY A 190 -20.34 -14.99 10.41
C GLY A 190 -20.78 -13.65 11.02
N HIS A 191 -21.31 -12.78 10.17
CA HIS A 191 -21.78 -11.46 10.61
C HIS A 191 -22.95 -10.98 9.76
N ASN A 192 -23.92 -10.29 10.39
CA ASN A 192 -25.15 -9.85 9.71
C ASN A 192 -24.94 -8.64 8.79
N ASN A 193 -23.86 -7.88 9.00
CA ASN A 193 -23.52 -6.75 8.14
C ASN A 193 -22.55 -7.22 7.06
N ASP A 194 -23.05 -7.36 5.83
CA ASP A 194 -22.30 -7.88 4.68
C ASP A 194 -21.07 -7.03 4.36
N LYS A 195 -21.15 -5.69 4.48
CA LYS A 195 -20.01 -4.80 4.23
C LYS A 195 -18.87 -5.03 5.24
N LEU A 196 -19.23 -5.19 6.51
CA LEU A 196 -18.25 -5.48 7.56
C LEU A 196 -17.71 -6.91 7.42
N TYR A 197 -18.56 -7.87 7.01
CA TYR A 197 -18.15 -9.24 6.75
C TYR A 197 -17.15 -9.33 5.60
N GLU A 198 -17.42 -8.66 4.48
CA GLU A 198 -16.48 -8.56 3.36
C GLU A 198 -15.15 -7.97 3.83
N THR A 199 -15.17 -6.90 4.62
CA THR A 199 -13.94 -6.30 5.16
C THR A 199 -13.16 -7.29 6.04
N LEU A 200 -13.83 -8.11 6.86
CA LEU A 200 -13.20 -9.15 7.65
C LEU A 200 -12.51 -10.20 6.77
N VAL A 201 -13.19 -10.66 5.72
CA VAL A 201 -12.66 -11.63 4.74
C VAL A 201 -11.42 -11.08 4.02
N LEU A 202 -11.48 -9.82 3.55
CA LEU A 202 -10.34 -9.15 2.90
C LEU A 202 -9.17 -8.94 3.86
N THR A 203 -9.45 -8.66 5.14
CA THR A 203 -8.44 -8.43 6.17
C THR A 203 -7.70 -9.71 6.52
N VAL A 204 -8.41 -10.82 6.77
CA VAL A 204 -7.75 -12.10 7.10
C VAL A 204 -6.89 -12.60 5.96
N ALA A 205 -7.33 -12.40 4.70
CA ALA A 205 -6.55 -12.74 3.52
C ALA A 205 -5.24 -11.93 3.44
N SER A 206 -5.32 -10.60 3.64
CA SER A 206 -4.15 -9.70 3.57
C SER A 206 -3.13 -9.95 4.69
N LEU A 207 -3.64 -10.21 5.90
CA LEU A 207 -2.81 -10.59 7.04
C LEU A 207 -2.08 -11.91 6.79
N THR A 208 -2.79 -12.90 6.26
CA THR A 208 -2.24 -14.22 5.95
C THR A 208 -1.18 -14.13 4.85
N HIS A 209 -1.42 -13.33 3.81
CA HIS A 209 -0.42 -13.03 2.79
C HIS A 209 0.84 -12.44 3.39
N THR A 210 0.72 -11.40 4.21
CA THR A 210 1.89 -10.75 4.79
C THR A 210 2.64 -11.66 5.77
N PHE A 211 1.91 -12.46 6.54
CA PHE A 211 2.48 -13.47 7.43
C PHE A 211 3.27 -14.53 6.65
N SER A 212 2.73 -15.01 5.54
CA SER A 212 3.30 -16.10 4.75
C SER A 212 4.54 -15.68 3.95
N ARG A 213 4.78 -14.38 3.74
CA ARG A 213 6.04 -13.86 3.14
C ARG A 213 7.29 -14.22 3.94
N THR A 214 7.15 -14.55 5.22
CA THR A 214 8.26 -15.05 6.03
C THR A 214 8.42 -16.56 5.81
N PRO A 215 9.59 -17.08 5.38
CA PRO A 215 9.75 -18.48 4.97
C PRO A 215 9.30 -19.52 6.00
N ASN A 216 9.53 -19.25 7.29
CA ASN A 216 9.12 -20.16 8.37
C ASN A 216 7.61 -20.16 8.62
N ASN A 217 6.93 -19.05 8.30
CA ASN A 217 5.51 -18.86 8.57
C ASN A 217 4.61 -19.48 7.50
N MET A 218 5.11 -19.61 6.25
CA MET A 218 4.36 -20.24 5.15
C MET A 218 3.89 -21.66 5.48
N LYS A 219 4.64 -22.39 6.32
CA LYS A 219 4.35 -23.78 6.72
C LYS A 219 3.36 -23.88 7.89
N GLN A 220 2.95 -22.77 8.48
CA GLN A 220 2.05 -22.78 9.63
C GLN A 220 0.64 -23.21 9.22
N PRO A 221 -0.08 -23.97 10.07
CA PRO A 221 -1.39 -24.54 9.72
C PRO A 221 -2.45 -23.47 9.44
N ILE A 222 -2.36 -22.32 10.10
CA ILE A 222 -3.28 -21.18 9.92
C ILE A 222 -3.31 -20.68 8.47
N VAL A 223 -2.19 -20.74 7.74
CA VAL A 223 -2.11 -20.30 6.33
C VAL A 223 -2.96 -21.20 5.45
N SER A 224 -2.84 -22.51 5.64
CA SER A 224 -3.64 -23.50 4.90
C SER A 224 -5.12 -23.45 5.29
N GLU A 225 -5.42 -23.18 6.55
CA GLU A 225 -6.79 -23.02 7.05
C GLU A 225 -7.52 -21.85 6.37
N VAL A 226 -6.89 -20.66 6.36
CA VAL A 226 -7.48 -19.46 5.71
C VAL A 226 -7.64 -19.71 4.21
N ARG A 227 -6.64 -20.29 3.55
CA ARG A 227 -6.72 -20.65 2.13
C ARG A 227 -7.91 -21.55 1.83
N ASN A 228 -8.00 -22.68 2.52
CA ASN A 228 -9.03 -23.68 2.27
C ASN A 228 -10.41 -23.09 2.50
N PHE A 229 -10.57 -22.31 3.56
CA PHE A 229 -11.82 -21.60 3.84
C PHE A 229 -12.25 -20.70 2.67
N LEU A 230 -11.35 -19.85 2.14
CA LEU A 230 -11.70 -18.95 1.04
C LEU A 230 -12.05 -19.72 -0.24
N VAL A 231 -11.29 -20.78 -0.58
CA VAL A 231 -11.54 -21.58 -1.78
C VAL A 231 -12.82 -22.39 -1.67
N GLU A 232 -13.06 -23.03 -0.53
CA GLU A 232 -14.30 -23.79 -0.26
C GLU A 232 -15.52 -22.87 -0.34
N LYS A 233 -15.44 -21.69 0.29
CA LYS A 233 -16.54 -20.73 0.27
C LYS A 233 -16.81 -20.14 -1.11
N LEU A 234 -15.77 -19.83 -1.87
CA LEU A 234 -15.92 -19.38 -3.25
C LEU A 234 -16.64 -20.43 -4.11
N ARG A 235 -16.28 -21.72 -3.96
CA ARG A 235 -16.91 -22.82 -4.70
C ARG A 235 -18.34 -23.11 -4.27
N SER A 236 -18.71 -22.77 -3.03
CA SER A 236 -20.06 -22.94 -2.50
C SER A 236 -20.96 -21.72 -2.69
N CYS A 237 -20.51 -20.67 -3.37
CA CYS A 237 -21.32 -19.47 -3.60
C CYS A 237 -22.36 -19.69 -4.70
N ASP A 238 -23.61 -19.38 -4.40
CA ASP A 238 -24.74 -19.51 -5.34
C ASP A 238 -24.95 -18.24 -6.20
N ASP A 239 -24.45 -17.09 -5.75
CA ASP A 239 -24.64 -15.78 -6.39
C ASP A 239 -23.33 -15.05 -6.70
N GLU A 240 -23.37 -14.11 -7.66
CA GLU A 240 -22.19 -13.35 -8.07
C GLU A 240 -21.62 -12.49 -6.95
N LEU A 241 -22.43 -11.89 -6.07
CA LEU A 241 -21.94 -11.01 -5.01
C LEU A 241 -21.12 -11.79 -3.97
N CYS A 242 -21.57 -12.99 -3.61
CA CYS A 242 -20.81 -13.94 -2.80
C CYS A 242 -19.47 -14.29 -3.47
N GLN A 243 -19.48 -14.62 -4.76
CA GLN A 243 -18.26 -14.97 -5.49
C GLN A 243 -17.26 -13.81 -5.52
N LEU A 244 -17.73 -12.58 -5.76
CA LEU A 244 -16.89 -11.38 -5.81
C LEU A 244 -16.11 -11.16 -4.51
N MET A 245 -16.77 -11.33 -3.35
CA MET A 245 -16.13 -11.17 -2.04
C MET A 245 -14.94 -12.13 -1.88
N TYR A 246 -15.11 -13.42 -2.20
CA TYR A 246 -14.04 -14.39 -2.05
C TYR A 246 -12.97 -14.29 -3.14
N ILE A 247 -13.31 -13.90 -4.37
CA ILE A 247 -12.32 -13.58 -5.42
C ILE A 247 -11.42 -12.42 -4.98
N ARG A 248 -12.01 -11.36 -4.40
CA ARG A 248 -11.23 -10.25 -3.81
C ARG A 248 -10.39 -10.71 -2.61
N GLY A 249 -10.90 -11.65 -1.82
CA GLY A 249 -10.13 -12.33 -0.78
C GLY A 249 -8.91 -13.06 -1.34
N LEU A 250 -9.06 -13.86 -2.39
CA LEU A 250 -7.95 -14.55 -3.06
C LEU A 250 -6.97 -13.57 -3.70
N LYS A 251 -7.47 -12.45 -4.26
CA LYS A 251 -6.64 -11.33 -4.74
C LYS A 251 -5.72 -10.78 -3.65
N ASN A 252 -6.19 -10.67 -2.41
CA ASN A 252 -5.36 -10.22 -1.28
C ASN A 252 -4.41 -11.32 -0.78
N LEU A 253 -4.84 -12.59 -0.81
CA LEU A 253 -4.07 -13.73 -0.33
C LEU A 253 -2.85 -14.04 -1.20
N ARG A 254 -2.97 -13.88 -2.53
CA ARG A 254 -1.90 -14.05 -3.55
C ARG A 254 -1.03 -15.28 -3.37
N MET A 255 -1.64 -16.47 -3.41
CA MET A 255 -0.91 -17.74 -3.32
C MET A 255 -0.95 -18.50 -4.64
N ALA A 256 0.14 -19.21 -4.94
CA ALA A 256 0.32 -19.90 -6.22
C ALA A 256 -0.77 -20.94 -6.50
N ASP A 257 -1.24 -21.65 -5.47
CA ASP A 257 -2.29 -22.66 -5.57
C ASP A 257 -3.70 -22.08 -5.84
N THR A 258 -3.90 -20.79 -5.59
CA THR A 258 -5.17 -20.09 -5.89
C THR A 258 -5.27 -19.66 -7.34
N VAL A 259 -4.17 -19.67 -8.11
CA VAL A 259 -4.14 -19.25 -9.51
C VAL A 259 -5.09 -20.08 -10.37
N ASN A 260 -5.08 -21.41 -10.22
CA ASN A 260 -5.95 -22.29 -11.00
C ASN A 260 -7.43 -22.03 -10.72
N VAL A 261 -7.79 -21.77 -9.46
CA VAL A 261 -9.15 -21.41 -9.08
C VAL A 261 -9.55 -20.09 -9.76
N LEU A 262 -8.70 -19.07 -9.74
CA LEU A 262 -8.98 -17.80 -10.41
C LEU A 262 -9.09 -17.94 -11.93
N LEU A 263 -8.33 -18.84 -12.55
CA LEU A 263 -8.45 -19.12 -13.99
C LEU A 263 -9.82 -19.72 -14.35
N GLU A 264 -10.35 -20.62 -13.52
CA GLU A 264 -11.70 -21.20 -13.72
C GLU A 264 -12.76 -20.09 -13.78
N PHE A 265 -12.70 -19.11 -12.86
CA PHE A 265 -13.63 -17.98 -12.86
C PHE A 265 -13.36 -16.96 -13.97
N ALA A 266 -12.10 -16.77 -14.39
CA ALA A 266 -11.74 -15.88 -15.49
C ALA A 266 -12.24 -16.38 -16.87
N GLU A 267 -12.24 -17.71 -17.09
CA GLU A 267 -12.84 -18.32 -18.29
C GLU A 267 -14.37 -18.45 -18.22
N GLY A 268 -14.97 -18.23 -17.05
CA GLY A 268 -16.41 -18.39 -16.83
C GLY A 268 -17.28 -17.39 -17.60
N GLU A 269 -18.56 -17.73 -17.77
CA GLU A 269 -19.55 -16.87 -18.46
C GLU A 269 -20.05 -15.70 -17.60
N ALA A 270 -19.97 -15.83 -16.26
CA ALA A 270 -20.43 -14.80 -15.34
C ALA A 270 -19.53 -13.55 -15.42
N ARG A 271 -20.11 -12.45 -15.91
CA ARG A 271 -19.38 -11.23 -16.30
C ARG A 271 -18.58 -10.62 -15.14
N LYS A 272 -19.23 -10.35 -14.00
CA LYS A 272 -18.56 -9.71 -12.85
C LYS A 272 -17.48 -10.62 -12.25
N PRO A 273 -17.75 -11.90 -11.91
CA PRO A 273 -16.71 -12.82 -11.44
C PRO A 273 -15.49 -12.89 -12.38
N ALA A 274 -15.69 -12.98 -13.70
CA ALA A 274 -14.60 -13.05 -14.68
C ALA A 274 -13.71 -11.80 -14.67
N ILE A 275 -14.31 -10.59 -14.59
CA ILE A 275 -13.57 -9.31 -14.48
C ILE A 275 -12.69 -9.31 -13.23
N TYR A 276 -13.25 -9.63 -12.07
CA TYR A 276 -12.50 -9.56 -10.81
C TYR A 276 -11.47 -10.68 -10.68
N ALA A 277 -11.74 -11.87 -11.24
CA ALA A 277 -10.78 -12.98 -11.25
C ALA A 277 -9.58 -12.66 -12.14
N THR A 278 -9.81 -12.10 -13.34
CA THR A 278 -8.74 -11.66 -14.24
C THR A 278 -7.91 -10.53 -13.60
N ARG A 279 -8.56 -9.60 -12.90
CA ARG A 279 -7.87 -8.57 -12.14
C ARG A 279 -7.05 -9.12 -10.98
N ALA A 280 -7.53 -10.16 -10.31
CA ALA A 280 -6.77 -10.85 -9.27
C ALA A 280 -5.50 -11.49 -9.84
N LEU A 281 -5.61 -12.13 -11.00
CA LEU A 281 -4.48 -12.71 -11.74
C LEU A 281 -3.46 -11.64 -12.15
N GLN A 282 -3.90 -10.46 -12.59
CA GLN A 282 -3.03 -9.32 -12.93
C GLN A 282 -2.19 -8.79 -11.74
N THR A 283 -2.57 -9.14 -10.51
CA THR A 283 -1.84 -8.74 -9.28
C THR A 283 -1.01 -9.85 -8.67
N MET A 284 -1.02 -11.05 -9.25
CA MET A 284 -0.18 -12.16 -8.79
C MET A 284 1.30 -11.85 -9.07
N PRO A 285 2.22 -12.34 -8.21
CA PRO A 285 3.64 -12.30 -8.51
C PRO A 285 3.96 -12.94 -9.86
N ASP A 286 4.90 -12.35 -10.59
CA ASP A 286 5.30 -12.82 -11.93
C ASP A 286 5.72 -14.30 -11.93
N SER A 287 6.29 -14.79 -10.82
CA SER A 287 6.67 -16.20 -10.64
C SER A 287 5.49 -17.18 -10.71
N TYR A 288 4.26 -16.70 -10.51
CA TYR A 288 3.05 -17.53 -10.52
C TYR A 288 2.33 -17.49 -11.87
N ILE A 289 2.73 -16.60 -12.79
CA ILE A 289 2.17 -16.53 -14.13
C ILE A 289 2.92 -17.52 -15.03
N THR A 290 2.41 -18.75 -15.05
CA THR A 290 2.99 -19.85 -15.83
C THR A 290 2.58 -19.78 -17.30
N LYS A 291 3.18 -20.65 -18.14
CA LYS A 291 2.79 -20.79 -19.54
C LYS A 291 1.31 -21.18 -19.69
N GLU A 292 0.76 -21.97 -18.76
CA GLU A 292 -0.65 -22.37 -18.76
C GLU A 292 -1.56 -21.16 -18.57
N VAL A 293 -1.22 -20.27 -17.63
CA VAL A 293 -1.93 -18.98 -17.44
C VAL A 293 -1.93 -18.18 -18.74
N CYS A 294 -0.78 -18.07 -19.41
CA CYS A 294 -0.66 -17.32 -20.67
C CYS A 294 -1.54 -17.93 -21.78
N VAL A 295 -1.55 -19.26 -21.94
CA VAL A 295 -2.42 -19.93 -22.93
C VAL A 295 -3.90 -19.65 -22.65
N THR A 296 -4.31 -19.64 -21.38
CA THR A 296 -5.68 -19.28 -20.99
C THR A 296 -5.99 -17.82 -21.29
N MET A 297 -5.08 -16.89 -20.97
CA MET A 297 -5.26 -15.46 -21.29
C MET A 297 -5.37 -15.20 -22.79
N GLU A 298 -4.58 -15.91 -23.61
CA GLU A 298 -4.65 -15.83 -25.07
C GLU A 298 -6.01 -16.30 -25.58
N ARG A 299 -6.51 -17.42 -25.03
CA ARG A 299 -7.84 -17.95 -25.35
C ARG A 299 -8.97 -16.97 -25.02
N ILE A 300 -8.90 -16.33 -23.84
CA ILE A 300 -9.85 -15.31 -23.38
C ILE A 300 -9.81 -14.09 -24.29
N PHE A 301 -8.60 -13.60 -24.61
CA PHE A 301 -8.43 -12.43 -25.48
C PHE A 301 -9.03 -12.65 -26.88
N LEU A 302 -8.78 -13.83 -27.44
CA LEU A 302 -9.23 -14.24 -28.78
C LEU A 302 -10.66 -14.77 -28.81
N GLU A 303 -11.33 -14.90 -27.67
CA GLU A 303 -12.70 -15.42 -27.55
C GLU A 303 -12.89 -16.79 -28.22
N LEU A 304 -11.87 -17.67 -28.14
CA LEU A 304 -11.88 -18.95 -28.87
C LEU A 304 -12.92 -19.97 -28.37
N ARG A 305 -13.50 -19.76 -27.18
CA ARG A 305 -14.51 -20.63 -26.57
C ARG A 305 -15.83 -19.92 -26.32
N SER A 306 -15.77 -18.76 -25.68
CA SER A 306 -16.91 -17.95 -25.28
C SER A 306 -16.59 -16.47 -25.51
N LYS A 307 -17.64 -15.66 -25.59
CA LYS A 307 -17.51 -14.20 -25.62
C LYS A 307 -17.15 -13.69 -24.24
N HIS A 308 -16.27 -12.69 -24.19
CA HIS A 308 -15.83 -12.09 -22.94
C HIS A 308 -16.03 -10.57 -22.96
N ASP A 309 -16.24 -9.98 -21.78
CA ASP A 309 -16.30 -8.53 -21.65
C ASP A 309 -14.97 -7.87 -22.08
N SER A 310 -15.07 -6.68 -22.69
CA SER A 310 -13.92 -5.91 -23.17
C SER A 310 -12.85 -5.68 -22.10
N SER A 311 -13.26 -5.49 -20.84
CA SER A 311 -12.35 -5.28 -19.71
C SER A 311 -11.53 -6.54 -19.43
N VAL A 312 -12.15 -7.72 -19.52
CA VAL A 312 -11.49 -9.02 -19.34
C VAL A 312 -10.45 -9.22 -20.43
N ARG A 313 -10.82 -8.97 -21.69
CA ARG A 313 -9.92 -9.07 -22.85
C ARG A 313 -8.74 -8.10 -22.75
N ALA A 314 -9.00 -6.86 -22.35
CA ALA A 314 -7.97 -5.85 -22.16
C ALA A 314 -6.96 -6.24 -21.07
N MET A 315 -7.45 -6.74 -19.92
CA MET A 315 -6.58 -7.23 -18.84
C MET A 315 -5.80 -8.48 -19.25
N ALA A 316 -6.42 -9.41 -19.98
CA ALA A 316 -5.75 -10.61 -20.49
C ALA A 316 -4.57 -10.25 -21.39
N VAL A 317 -4.73 -9.31 -22.32
CA VAL A 317 -3.61 -8.82 -23.15
C VAL A 317 -2.56 -8.09 -22.33
N ASP A 318 -2.95 -7.27 -21.37
CA ASP A 318 -1.98 -6.59 -20.51
C ASP A 318 -1.13 -7.58 -19.70
N ILE A 319 -1.71 -8.69 -19.22
CA ILE A 319 -0.96 -9.80 -18.62
C ILE A 319 0.03 -10.37 -19.65
N LEU A 320 -0.45 -10.75 -20.83
CA LEU A 320 0.41 -11.34 -21.88
C LEU A 320 1.57 -10.42 -22.31
N LEU A 321 1.33 -9.11 -22.44
CA LEU A 321 2.34 -8.14 -22.83
C LEU A 321 3.42 -7.92 -21.76
N ARG A 322 3.10 -8.13 -20.48
CA ARG A 322 4.06 -8.02 -19.36
C ARG A 322 4.92 -9.27 -19.20
N HIS A 323 4.44 -10.45 -19.61
CA HIS A 323 5.11 -11.73 -19.39
C HIS A 323 5.76 -12.30 -20.67
N ASN A 324 6.81 -11.63 -21.16
CA ASN A 324 7.61 -12.04 -22.33
C ASN A 324 6.76 -12.36 -23.59
N PRO A 325 6.17 -11.32 -24.23
CA PRO A 325 5.31 -11.51 -25.38
C PRO A 325 6.06 -12.10 -26.58
N SER A 326 5.36 -12.93 -27.35
CA SER A 326 5.84 -13.49 -28.62
C SER A 326 5.57 -12.51 -29.78
N GLU A 327 6.34 -12.66 -30.87
CA GLU A 327 6.09 -11.91 -32.11
C GLU A 327 4.72 -12.24 -32.70
N ASP A 328 4.29 -13.49 -32.59
CA ASP A 328 2.98 -13.95 -33.07
C ASP A 328 1.83 -13.27 -32.33
N LEU A 329 1.94 -13.10 -31.01
CA LEU A 329 0.93 -12.37 -30.22
C LEU A 329 0.79 -10.93 -30.72
N LEU A 330 1.90 -10.24 -30.99
CA LEU A 330 1.85 -8.87 -31.51
C LEU A 330 1.19 -8.82 -32.89
N ARG A 331 1.47 -9.78 -33.77
CA ARG A 331 0.81 -9.88 -35.08
C ARG A 331 -0.69 -10.07 -34.92
N VAL A 332 -1.12 -10.95 -34.02
CA VAL A 332 -2.53 -11.22 -33.73
C VAL A 332 -3.23 -9.97 -33.20
N ILE A 333 -2.61 -9.23 -32.26
CA ILE A 333 -3.15 -7.97 -31.75
C ILE A 333 -3.36 -6.95 -32.88
N LEU A 334 -2.35 -6.77 -33.74
CA LEU A 334 -2.44 -5.83 -34.88
C LEU A 334 -3.47 -6.28 -35.93
N GLN A 335 -3.63 -7.58 -36.15
CA GLN A 335 -4.68 -8.13 -37.03
C GLN A 335 -6.07 -7.90 -36.46
N MET A 336 -6.27 -8.08 -35.15
CA MET A 336 -7.55 -7.78 -34.51
C MET A 336 -7.90 -6.30 -34.67
N MET A 337 -6.93 -5.40 -34.51
CA MET A 337 -7.14 -3.96 -34.74
C MET A 337 -7.57 -3.65 -36.17
N ALA A 338 -7.17 -4.46 -37.16
CA ALA A 338 -7.57 -4.30 -38.55
C ALA A 338 -9.06 -4.60 -38.79
N LEU A 339 -9.68 -5.45 -37.95
CA LEU A 339 -11.11 -5.82 -38.06
C LEU A 339 -12.04 -4.66 -37.68
N GLN A 340 -11.58 -3.70 -36.87
CA GLN A 340 -12.33 -2.49 -36.47
C GLN A 340 -13.65 -2.75 -35.70
N ASP A 341 -13.89 -3.98 -35.23
CA ASP A 341 -15.11 -4.37 -34.49
C ASP A 341 -15.26 -3.66 -33.14
N SER A 342 -14.15 -3.26 -32.50
CA SER A 342 -14.16 -2.67 -31.15
C SER A 342 -13.17 -1.51 -31.05
N LYS A 343 -13.59 -0.33 -31.52
CA LYS A 343 -12.77 0.90 -31.58
C LYS A 343 -12.13 1.29 -30.25
N GLU A 344 -12.90 1.21 -29.15
CA GLU A 344 -12.42 1.58 -27.82
C GLU A 344 -11.36 0.59 -27.29
N LEU A 345 -11.62 -0.71 -27.42
CA LEU A 345 -10.66 -1.75 -27.07
C LEU A 345 -9.38 -1.63 -27.92
N ASN A 346 -9.51 -1.44 -29.24
CA ASN A 346 -8.37 -1.29 -30.14
C ASN A 346 -7.51 -0.08 -29.76
N THR A 347 -8.14 1.06 -29.45
CA THR A 347 -7.44 2.28 -29.02
C THR A 347 -6.70 2.05 -27.70
N LEU A 348 -7.35 1.39 -26.74
CA LEU A 348 -6.77 1.04 -25.45
C LEU A 348 -5.55 0.13 -25.60
N LEU A 349 -5.68 -0.95 -26.39
CA LEU A 349 -4.61 -1.90 -26.67
C LEU A 349 -3.43 -1.25 -27.39
N LEU A 350 -3.71 -0.38 -28.37
CA LEU A 350 -2.67 0.34 -29.10
C LEU A 350 -1.91 1.29 -28.18
N GLY A 351 -2.63 2.06 -27.36
CA GLY A 351 -2.02 2.92 -26.34
C GLY A 351 -1.15 2.13 -25.38
N ARG A 352 -1.64 0.97 -24.92
CA ARG A 352 -0.90 0.11 -23.99
C ARG A 352 0.35 -0.51 -24.61
N LEU A 353 0.26 -0.95 -25.86
CA LEU A 353 1.39 -1.50 -26.60
C LEU A 353 2.51 -0.47 -26.77
N TYR A 354 2.16 0.77 -27.15
CA TYR A 354 3.13 1.85 -27.25
C TYR A 354 3.73 2.22 -25.89
N ASP A 355 2.91 2.29 -24.85
CA ASP A 355 3.37 2.59 -23.48
C ASP A 355 4.41 1.57 -22.98
N LEU A 356 4.09 0.27 -23.09
CA LEU A 356 5.01 -0.80 -22.72
C LEU A 356 6.25 -0.86 -23.63
N SER A 357 6.14 -0.41 -24.88
CA SER A 357 7.30 -0.35 -25.79
C SER A 357 8.30 0.74 -25.40
N GLN A 358 7.85 1.78 -24.68
CA GLN A 358 8.74 2.84 -24.19
C GLN A 358 9.56 2.38 -22.99
N SER A 359 9.01 1.47 -22.15
CA SER A 359 9.71 0.92 -20.99
C SER A 359 10.53 -0.34 -21.31
N SER A 360 10.13 -1.14 -22.31
CA SER A 360 10.80 -2.38 -22.69
C SER A 360 11.50 -2.30 -24.04
N LYS A 361 12.84 -2.29 -24.02
CA LYS A 361 13.67 -2.33 -25.26
C LYS A 361 13.37 -3.56 -26.13
N TYR A 362 13.07 -4.70 -25.50
CA TYR A 362 12.73 -5.93 -26.21
C TYR A 362 11.42 -5.77 -27.00
N LEU A 363 10.37 -5.27 -26.35
CA LEU A 363 9.08 -5.01 -26.99
C LEU A 363 9.23 -3.95 -28.10
N GLN A 364 10.01 -2.90 -27.84
CA GLN A 364 10.30 -1.85 -28.81
C GLN A 364 10.94 -2.40 -30.09
N GLN A 365 11.95 -3.26 -29.96
CA GLN A 365 12.63 -3.86 -31.12
C GLN A 365 11.69 -4.77 -31.91
N MET A 366 10.88 -5.57 -31.23
CA MET A 366 9.91 -6.46 -31.86
C MET A 366 8.81 -5.68 -32.60
N LEU A 367 8.25 -4.65 -31.96
CA LEU A 367 7.27 -3.76 -32.58
C LEU A 367 7.86 -3.04 -33.79
N ASN A 368 9.06 -2.48 -33.67
CA ASN A 368 9.74 -1.82 -34.79
C ASN A 368 10.04 -2.77 -35.95
N LYS A 369 10.31 -4.06 -35.67
CA LYS A 369 10.51 -5.08 -36.70
C LYS A 369 9.20 -5.34 -37.45
N LEU A 370 8.09 -5.50 -36.74
CA LEU A 370 6.76 -5.74 -37.33
C LEU A 370 6.26 -4.53 -38.12
N LEU A 371 6.47 -3.32 -37.62
CA LEU A 371 6.07 -2.08 -38.28
C LEU A 371 6.91 -1.73 -39.53
N LYS A 372 7.92 -2.52 -39.89
CA LYS A 372 8.55 -2.43 -41.22
C LYS A 372 7.66 -3.00 -42.32
N ASP A 373 6.75 -3.91 -41.98
CA ASP A 373 5.80 -4.47 -42.91
C ASP A 373 4.61 -3.51 -43.11
N PRO A 374 4.35 -3.03 -44.34
CA PRO A 374 3.21 -2.15 -44.64
C PRO A 374 1.85 -2.77 -44.29
N GLN A 375 1.75 -4.11 -44.22
CA GLN A 375 0.53 -4.80 -43.79
C GLN A 375 0.10 -4.39 -42.38
N TYR A 376 1.07 -4.15 -41.49
CA TYR A 376 0.83 -3.75 -40.10
C TYR A 376 1.00 -2.24 -39.89
N ASN A 377 1.90 -1.61 -40.64
CA ASN A 377 2.17 -0.17 -40.55
C ASN A 377 1.34 0.61 -41.57
N ASN A 378 0.07 0.80 -41.25
CA ASN A 378 -0.84 1.63 -42.03
C ASN A 378 -1.79 2.41 -41.13
N TYR A 379 -2.38 3.46 -41.70
CA TYR A 379 -3.31 4.34 -41.00
C TYR A 379 -4.60 3.64 -40.56
N HIS A 380 -4.98 2.52 -41.20
CA HIS A 380 -6.17 1.76 -40.85
C HIS A 380 -6.00 1.01 -39.52
N ILE A 381 -4.80 0.47 -39.25
CA ILE A 381 -4.49 -0.23 -37.98
C ILE A 381 -4.04 0.75 -36.91
N LEU A 382 -3.18 1.71 -37.26
CA LEU A 382 -2.56 2.61 -36.27
C LEU A 382 -3.39 3.88 -35.99
N GLY A 383 -4.36 4.20 -36.84
CA GLY A 383 -5.22 5.38 -36.73
C GLY A 383 -6.55 5.09 -36.01
N GLN A 384 -6.50 4.46 -34.83
CA GLN A 384 -7.70 4.20 -34.04
C GLN A 384 -8.30 5.50 -33.50
N ASN A 385 -9.63 5.64 -33.58
CA ASN A 385 -10.35 6.88 -33.27
C ASN A 385 -11.20 6.81 -31.98
N GLY A 386 -10.95 5.83 -31.11
CA GLY A 386 -11.59 5.77 -29.79
C GLY A 386 -11.07 6.83 -28.82
N VAL A 387 -11.75 6.97 -27.68
CA VAL A 387 -11.41 7.94 -26.63
C VAL A 387 -10.63 7.29 -25.48
N SER A 388 -10.72 5.96 -25.35
CA SER A 388 -9.96 5.15 -24.39
C SER A 388 -8.45 5.42 -24.46
N SER A 389 -7.77 5.30 -23.33
CA SER A 389 -6.34 5.63 -23.24
C SER A 389 -5.59 4.77 -22.24
N ALA A 390 -4.32 4.51 -22.54
CA ALA A 390 -3.40 3.88 -21.61
C ALA A 390 -2.02 4.50 -21.75
N PHE A 391 -1.42 4.93 -20.64
CA PHE A 391 -0.09 5.56 -20.63
C PHE A 391 0.53 5.55 -19.23
N SER A 392 1.86 5.65 -19.19
CA SER A 392 2.65 5.74 -17.97
C SER A 392 3.60 6.94 -18.00
N ARG A 393 3.85 7.58 -16.86
CA ARG A 393 4.73 8.76 -16.74
C ARG A 393 5.49 8.73 -15.41
N MET A 394 6.64 9.40 -15.37
CA MET A 394 7.41 9.59 -14.14
C MET A 394 6.78 10.69 -13.27
N LEU A 395 6.50 10.36 -12.00
CA LEU A 395 6.12 11.31 -10.95
C LEU A 395 7.36 11.98 -10.35
N TYR A 396 8.42 11.22 -10.12
CA TYR A 396 9.62 11.72 -9.46
C TYR A 396 10.82 10.83 -9.79
N GLU A 397 11.98 11.42 -10.02
CA GLU A 397 13.23 10.70 -10.30
C GLU A 397 14.27 11.11 -9.25
N ASP A 398 14.85 10.11 -8.57
CA ASP A 398 15.99 10.29 -7.68
C ASP A 398 16.97 9.14 -7.87
N LYS A 399 18.22 9.35 -7.47
CA LYS A 399 19.28 8.33 -7.58
C LYS A 399 18.97 7.04 -6.79
N SER A 400 18.06 7.11 -5.81
CA SER A 400 17.72 5.98 -4.94
C SER A 400 16.46 5.24 -5.37
N ALA A 401 15.45 5.97 -5.83
CA ALA A 401 14.19 5.40 -6.32
C ALA A 401 13.51 6.36 -7.28
N ASN A 402 12.85 5.77 -8.26
CA ASN A 402 11.94 6.45 -9.17
C ASN A 402 10.50 6.19 -8.72
N SER A 403 9.63 7.15 -8.98
CA SER A 403 8.20 6.96 -8.84
C SER A 403 7.55 7.28 -10.17
N SER A 404 6.65 6.41 -10.60
CA SER A 404 5.88 6.52 -11.82
C SER A 404 4.40 6.36 -11.51
N PHE A 405 3.56 6.81 -12.43
CA PHE A 405 2.16 6.44 -12.45
C PHE A 405 1.77 5.89 -13.81
N SER A 406 0.83 4.96 -13.81
CA SER A 406 0.20 4.39 -15.00
C SER A 406 -1.29 4.68 -14.93
N ASN A 407 -1.88 5.07 -16.04
CA ASN A 407 -3.32 5.21 -16.19
C ASN A 407 -3.84 4.28 -17.30
N MET A 408 -4.99 3.67 -17.04
CA MET A 408 -5.74 2.90 -18.03
C MET A 408 -7.21 3.33 -17.94
N LEU A 409 -7.71 3.94 -19.01
CA LEU A 409 -9.03 4.54 -19.12
C LEU A 409 -9.79 3.83 -20.25
N GLU A 410 -10.84 3.12 -19.87
CA GLU A 410 -11.78 2.43 -20.75
C GLU A 410 -13.10 3.21 -20.81
N ILE A 411 -13.49 3.55 -22.04
CA ILE A 411 -14.71 4.26 -22.37
C ILE A 411 -15.61 3.33 -23.18
N GLN A 412 -16.91 3.37 -22.92
CA GLN A 412 -17.92 2.65 -23.68
C GLN A 412 -19.11 3.58 -23.93
N GLY A 413 -19.54 3.72 -25.19
CA GLY A 413 -20.65 4.61 -25.54
C GLY A 413 -20.41 6.09 -25.22
N GLY A 414 -19.16 6.55 -25.25
CA GLY A 414 -18.78 7.92 -24.89
C GLY A 414 -18.72 8.21 -23.39
N LEU A 415 -19.06 7.24 -22.54
CA LEU A 415 -19.01 7.36 -21.08
C LEU A 415 -17.89 6.51 -20.48
N LEU A 416 -17.43 6.93 -19.30
CA LEU A 416 -16.45 6.18 -18.53
C LEU A 416 -17.01 4.82 -18.12
N LYS A 417 -16.36 3.73 -18.54
CA LYS A 417 -16.63 2.38 -18.04
C LYS A 417 -15.73 2.05 -16.86
N ARG A 418 -14.41 2.26 -17.05
CA ARG A 418 -13.41 2.02 -16.01
C ARG A 418 -12.22 2.94 -16.18
N SER A 419 -11.68 3.43 -15.06
CA SER A 419 -10.40 4.11 -15.03
C SER A 419 -9.58 3.56 -13.88
N THR A 420 -8.31 3.26 -14.11
CA THR A 420 -7.36 2.90 -13.06
C THR A 420 -6.15 3.80 -13.12
N VAL A 421 -5.71 4.28 -11.96
CA VAL A 421 -4.48 5.03 -11.76
C VAL A 421 -3.64 4.23 -10.76
N ASP A 422 -2.55 3.67 -11.23
CA ASP A 422 -1.59 2.94 -10.41
C ASP A 422 -0.34 3.80 -10.18
N VAL A 423 0.08 3.93 -8.93
CA VAL A 423 1.31 4.63 -8.53
C VAL A 423 2.34 3.61 -8.10
N PHE A 424 3.49 3.62 -8.78
CA PHE A 424 4.61 2.73 -8.52
C PHE A 424 5.78 3.48 -7.90
N VAL A 425 6.52 2.76 -7.05
CA VAL A 425 7.84 3.15 -6.55
C VAL A 425 8.82 2.04 -6.93
N GLU A 426 9.86 2.42 -7.65
CA GLU A 426 10.87 1.54 -8.23
C GLU A 426 12.22 1.86 -7.62
N SER A 427 12.84 0.85 -7.02
CA SER A 427 14.25 0.82 -6.64
C SER A 427 14.98 -0.19 -7.53
N HIS A 428 16.31 -0.14 -7.58
CA HIS A 428 17.14 -0.92 -8.52
C HIS A 428 16.74 -2.40 -8.67
N ASP A 429 16.32 -3.05 -7.58
CA ASP A 429 15.99 -4.48 -7.56
C ASP A 429 14.52 -4.78 -7.24
N ALA A 430 13.66 -3.76 -7.07
CA ALA A 430 12.27 -3.98 -6.65
C ALA A 430 11.32 -2.87 -7.10
N GLN A 431 10.15 -3.28 -7.60
CA GLN A 431 9.01 -2.41 -7.87
C GLN A 431 7.90 -2.71 -6.86
N MET A 432 7.27 -1.66 -6.35
CA MET A 432 6.11 -1.76 -5.46
C MET A 432 5.00 -0.85 -5.94
N ARG A 433 3.78 -1.38 -6.01
CA ARG A 433 2.58 -0.56 -6.22
C ARG A 433 2.16 0.04 -4.88
N LEU A 434 2.33 1.35 -4.73
CA LEU A 434 2.03 2.05 -3.49
C LEU A 434 0.52 2.26 -3.32
N LEU A 435 -0.14 2.69 -4.39
CA LEU A 435 -1.55 3.03 -4.46
C LEU A 435 -2.11 2.61 -5.82
N SER A 436 -3.28 1.99 -5.82
CA SER A 436 -4.14 1.87 -7.01
C SER A 436 -5.45 2.54 -6.68
N PHE A 437 -5.87 3.47 -7.53
CA PHE A 437 -7.17 4.12 -7.46
C PHE A 437 -7.95 3.77 -8.73
N GLY A 438 -9.08 3.10 -8.58
CA GLY A 438 -9.95 2.72 -9.68
C GLY A 438 -11.32 3.36 -9.56
N ILE A 439 -11.86 3.86 -10.65
CA ILE A 439 -13.28 4.22 -10.79
C ILE A 439 -13.91 3.22 -11.75
N PHE A 440 -15.11 2.74 -11.41
CA PHE A 440 -15.93 1.95 -12.33
C PHE A 440 -17.33 2.57 -12.38
N ALA A 441 -17.93 2.50 -13.57
CA ALA A 441 -19.32 2.85 -13.77
C ALA A 441 -19.95 1.95 -14.83
N GLY A 442 -21.24 1.72 -14.70
CA GLY A 442 -22.04 0.88 -15.58
C GLY A 442 -23.49 1.36 -15.63
N GLY A 443 -24.21 1.12 -16.72
CA GLY A 443 -25.63 1.50 -16.83
C GLY A 443 -25.87 3.02 -16.90
N LEU A 444 -24.83 3.82 -17.16
CA LEU A 444 -24.95 5.27 -17.30
C LEU A 444 -25.31 5.72 -18.73
N SER A 445 -25.23 4.79 -19.69
CA SER A 445 -25.62 4.99 -21.09
C SER A 445 -27.05 5.54 -21.23
N VAL A 446 -27.95 5.13 -20.33
CA VAL A 446 -29.36 5.54 -20.28
C VAL A 446 -29.52 7.05 -20.11
N PHE A 447 -28.50 7.75 -19.60
CA PHE A 447 -28.51 9.21 -19.43
C PHE A 447 -27.92 9.97 -20.62
N SER A 448 -27.39 9.28 -21.65
CA SER A 448 -26.77 9.89 -22.84
C SER A 448 -27.76 10.27 -23.97
N GLY A 449 -29.08 10.09 -23.79
CA GLY A 449 -30.11 10.56 -24.73
C GLY A 449 -30.83 9.47 -25.52
N GLU A 450 -31.60 9.86 -26.55
CA GLU A 450 -32.54 8.99 -27.29
C GLU A 450 -31.87 7.88 -28.13
N ASP A 451 -30.59 8.03 -28.49
CA ASP A 451 -29.78 7.01 -29.20
C ASP A 451 -28.97 6.11 -28.25
N ALA A 452 -29.28 6.11 -26.95
CA ALA A 452 -28.57 5.33 -25.95
C ALA A 452 -28.73 3.82 -26.22
N ILE A 453 -27.61 3.14 -26.46
CA ILE A 453 -27.55 1.68 -26.49
C ILE A 453 -27.70 1.20 -25.05
N ASP A 454 -28.80 0.51 -24.75
CA ASP A 454 -28.98 -0.18 -23.48
C ASP A 454 -27.85 -1.23 -23.31
N ASP A 455 -26.98 -0.97 -22.34
CA ASP A 455 -25.87 -1.84 -21.96
C ASP A 455 -26.30 -2.99 -21.05
N GLY A 456 -27.61 -3.11 -20.76
CA GLY A 456 -28.21 -4.17 -19.95
C GLY A 456 -27.77 -4.14 -18.50
N GLU A 457 -27.24 -3.00 -18.02
CA GLU A 457 -26.74 -2.80 -16.67
C GLU A 457 -27.57 -1.77 -15.91
N ASP A 458 -27.86 -2.04 -14.64
CA ASP A 458 -28.37 -1.02 -13.75
C ASP A 458 -27.30 0.05 -13.48
N ALA A 459 -27.72 1.32 -13.53
CA ALA A 459 -26.87 2.47 -13.27
C ALA A 459 -26.12 2.32 -11.94
N ASN A 460 -24.79 2.16 -12.00
CA ASN A 460 -23.94 2.02 -10.83
C ASN A 460 -22.62 2.76 -11.04
N ALA A 461 -22.05 3.27 -9.96
CA ALA A 461 -20.70 3.79 -9.97
C ALA A 461 -20.04 3.60 -8.60
N GLY A 462 -18.71 3.46 -8.60
CA GLY A 462 -17.96 3.33 -7.38
C GLY A 462 -16.46 3.50 -7.57
N ILE A 463 -15.77 3.49 -6.43
CA ILE A 463 -14.33 3.57 -6.32
C ILE A 463 -13.78 2.28 -5.72
N GLU A 464 -12.64 1.85 -6.24
CA GLU A 464 -11.83 0.77 -5.70
C GLU A 464 -10.46 1.30 -5.33
N ILE A 465 -10.02 1.00 -4.12
CA ILE A 465 -8.72 1.43 -3.62
C ILE A 465 -7.91 0.19 -3.27
N THR A 466 -6.68 0.13 -3.78
CA THR A 466 -5.67 -0.84 -3.33
C THR A 466 -4.52 -0.08 -2.71
N LEU A 467 -4.15 -0.42 -1.49
CA LEU A 467 -3.00 0.17 -0.79
C LEU A 467 -1.95 -0.91 -0.58
N MET A 468 -0.72 -0.70 -1.04
CA MET A 468 0.37 -1.68 -0.91
C MET A 468 -0.02 -3.10 -1.37
N ASP A 469 -0.70 -3.19 -2.51
CA ASP A 469 -1.33 -4.41 -3.08
C ASP A 469 -2.46 -5.07 -2.26
N THR A 470 -2.89 -4.48 -1.14
CA THR A 470 -4.08 -4.90 -0.40
C THR A 470 -5.31 -4.18 -0.95
N GLN A 471 -6.22 -4.92 -1.56
CA GLN A 471 -7.51 -4.44 -2.03
C GLN A 471 -8.43 -4.17 -0.84
N LEU A 472 -8.94 -2.95 -0.76
CA LEU A 472 -9.99 -2.59 0.19
C LEU A 472 -11.36 -2.90 -0.40
N ARG A 473 -12.39 -3.00 0.45
CA ARG A 473 -13.78 -3.10 0.00
C ARG A 473 -14.11 -1.91 -0.92
N PRO A 474 -14.67 -2.15 -2.12
CA PRO A 474 -15.08 -1.05 -3.00
C PRO A 474 -16.15 -0.17 -2.34
N PHE A 475 -16.05 1.13 -2.59
CA PHE A 475 -17.05 2.10 -2.18
C PHE A 475 -17.99 2.37 -3.35
N VAL A 476 -19.23 1.91 -3.25
CA VAL A 476 -20.26 2.14 -4.26
C VAL A 476 -20.97 3.46 -3.90
N PHE A 477 -21.01 4.39 -4.85
CA PHE A 477 -21.67 5.68 -4.68
C PHE A 477 -23.19 5.56 -4.77
N PHE A 478 -23.65 4.78 -5.75
CA PHE A 478 -25.05 4.49 -5.96
C PHE A 478 -25.20 3.16 -6.70
N SER A 479 -26.33 2.50 -6.49
CA SER A 479 -26.75 1.28 -7.16
C SER A 479 -28.21 1.43 -7.58
N GLY A 480 -28.42 1.67 -8.87
CA GLY A 480 -29.71 1.92 -9.50
C GLY A 480 -29.98 3.40 -9.75
N GLN A 481 -30.85 3.66 -10.74
CA GLN A 481 -31.18 5.01 -11.19
C GLN A 481 -31.85 5.86 -10.10
N GLY A 482 -32.68 5.26 -9.24
CA GLY A 482 -33.37 5.98 -8.17
C GLY A 482 -32.43 6.61 -7.15
N GLU A 483 -31.38 5.89 -6.73
CA GLU A 483 -30.38 6.38 -5.78
C GLU A 483 -29.51 7.49 -6.40
N LEU A 484 -29.08 7.29 -7.66
CA LEU A 484 -28.38 8.32 -8.43
C LEU A 484 -29.19 9.62 -8.51
N MET A 485 -30.45 9.53 -8.96
CA MET A 485 -31.31 10.71 -9.05
C MET A 485 -31.52 11.35 -7.67
N GLY A 486 -31.65 10.56 -6.62
CA GLY A 486 -31.69 11.05 -5.23
C GLY A 486 -30.49 11.93 -4.88
N HIS A 487 -29.26 11.51 -5.23
CA HIS A 487 -28.04 12.30 -5.01
C HIS A 487 -27.99 13.57 -5.85
N VAL A 488 -28.43 13.51 -7.11
CA VAL A 488 -28.49 14.69 -8.00
C VAL A 488 -29.48 15.73 -7.47
N TRP A 489 -30.70 15.31 -7.08
CA TRP A 489 -31.74 16.22 -6.58
C TRP A 489 -31.43 16.80 -5.21
N SER A 490 -30.80 16.01 -4.33
CA SER A 490 -30.41 16.48 -3.00
C SER A 490 -29.12 17.30 -2.99
N GLY A 491 -28.37 17.33 -4.11
CA GLY A 491 -27.11 18.05 -4.23
C GLY A 491 -26.00 17.50 -3.32
N THR A 492 -26.16 16.29 -2.76
CA THR A 492 -25.22 15.74 -1.75
C THR A 492 -23.80 15.52 -2.28
N GLY A 493 -23.63 15.46 -3.61
CA GLY A 493 -22.31 15.37 -4.23
C GLY A 493 -21.55 16.70 -4.32
N SER A 494 -22.23 17.83 -4.18
CA SER A 494 -21.67 19.16 -4.45
C SER A 494 -20.74 19.68 -3.35
N GLU A 495 -20.83 19.12 -2.14
CA GLU A 495 -19.92 19.43 -1.03
C GLU A 495 -18.77 18.42 -0.94
N ARG A 496 -17.57 18.93 -0.68
CA ARG A 496 -16.37 18.11 -0.42
C ARG A 496 -16.64 17.08 0.68
N THR A 497 -16.68 15.82 0.29
CA THR A 497 -16.92 14.70 1.19
C THR A 497 -15.68 13.81 1.29
N THR A 498 -15.19 13.58 2.51
CA THR A 498 -14.09 12.65 2.75
C THR A 498 -14.58 11.21 2.57
N ALA A 499 -14.01 10.51 1.59
CA ALA A 499 -14.29 9.10 1.32
C ALA A 499 -13.45 8.19 2.22
N LEU A 500 -12.16 8.51 2.42
CA LEU A 500 -11.25 7.71 3.24
C LEU A 500 -10.11 8.57 3.79
N GLN A 501 -9.97 8.67 5.11
CA GLN A 501 -8.92 9.46 5.76
C GLN A 501 -8.22 8.62 6.80
N GLY A 502 -6.89 8.62 6.95
CA GLY A 502 -6.23 7.85 8.01
C GLY A 502 -4.75 7.97 8.20
N SER A 503 -4.22 7.06 9.01
CA SER A 503 -2.78 6.91 9.24
C SER A 503 -2.37 5.44 9.22
N LEU A 504 -1.27 5.15 8.55
CA LEU A 504 -0.78 3.79 8.31
C LEU A 504 0.72 3.72 8.52
N LEU A 505 1.19 2.54 8.93
CA LEU A 505 2.60 2.21 9.05
C LEU A 505 3.09 1.58 7.74
N LEU A 506 3.99 2.26 7.03
CA LEU A 506 4.59 1.80 5.78
C LEU A 506 5.85 0.97 5.99
N GLN A 507 6.69 1.39 6.94
CA GLN A 507 7.96 0.74 7.23
C GLN A 507 8.09 0.56 8.73
N ASP A 508 8.57 -0.61 9.13
CA ASP A 508 8.80 -0.93 10.52
C ASP A 508 9.95 -1.91 10.66
N HIS A 509 11.08 -1.39 11.12
CA HIS A 509 12.28 -2.16 11.33
C HIS A 509 12.87 -1.80 12.69
N LEU A 510 13.10 -2.83 13.50
CA LEU A 510 13.81 -2.73 14.76
C LEU A 510 14.88 -3.82 14.77
N GLN A 511 16.12 -3.42 14.96
CA GLN A 511 17.24 -4.33 15.11
C GLN A 511 18.07 -3.91 16.31
N VAL A 512 18.38 -4.87 17.18
CA VAL A 512 19.34 -4.68 18.27
C VAL A 512 20.58 -5.48 17.91
N VAL A 513 21.69 -4.78 17.70
CA VAL A 513 22.95 -5.37 17.27
C VAL A 513 23.96 -5.33 18.43
N PRO A 514 24.41 -6.50 18.92
CA PRO A 514 25.53 -6.55 19.85
C PRO A 514 26.83 -6.26 19.09
N LEU A 515 27.45 -5.12 19.38
CA LEU A 515 28.71 -4.70 18.76
C LEU A 515 29.88 -5.49 19.35
N GLN A 516 30.96 -5.64 18.59
CA GLN A 516 32.21 -6.33 18.98
C GLN A 516 32.86 -5.75 20.25
N ASN A 517 32.55 -4.49 20.58
CA ASN A 517 33.01 -3.82 21.80
C ASN A 517 32.17 -4.13 23.05
N GLY A 518 31.17 -5.00 22.94
CA GLY A 518 30.29 -5.39 24.03
C GLY A 518 29.10 -4.45 24.24
N LEU A 519 28.97 -3.39 23.43
CA LEU A 519 27.85 -2.46 23.52
C LEU A 519 26.71 -2.89 22.61
N ASN A 520 25.47 -2.58 22.98
CA ASN A 520 24.31 -2.84 22.12
C ASN A 520 23.91 -1.57 21.35
N ALA A 521 23.83 -1.70 20.03
CA ALA A 521 23.30 -0.67 19.14
C ALA A 521 21.84 -1.00 18.78
N GLU A 522 20.92 -0.09 19.10
CA GLU A 522 19.52 -0.17 18.69
C GLU A 522 19.33 0.68 17.42
N LEU A 523 18.91 0.03 16.35
CA LEU A 523 18.59 0.63 15.06
C LEU A 523 17.08 0.49 14.85
N LEU A 524 16.38 1.61 14.83
CA LEU A 524 14.94 1.67 14.65
C LEU A 524 14.64 2.54 13.42
N LEU A 525 13.86 2.03 12.48
CA LEU A 525 13.40 2.75 11.30
C LEU A 525 11.90 2.55 11.14
N ASN A 526 11.16 3.64 11.27
CA ASN A 526 9.72 3.67 11.08
C ASN A 526 9.34 4.64 9.97
N GLY A 527 8.42 4.21 9.11
CA GLY A 527 7.82 5.05 8.08
C GLY A 527 6.31 5.04 8.26
N ALA A 528 5.68 6.22 8.32
CA ALA A 528 4.24 6.35 8.37
C ALA A 528 3.73 7.27 7.27
N ILE A 529 2.49 7.02 6.87
CA ILE A 529 1.74 7.89 5.98
C ILE A 529 0.44 8.29 6.68
N SER A 530 0.09 9.57 6.62
CA SER A 530 -1.25 10.06 6.92
C SER A 530 -1.89 10.52 5.63
N TYR A 531 -3.17 10.24 5.42
CA TYR A 531 -3.84 10.54 4.16
C TYR A 531 -5.28 11.02 4.40
N ASP A 532 -5.80 11.80 3.47
CA ASP A 532 -7.19 12.26 3.39
C ASP A 532 -7.60 12.25 1.91
N PHE A 533 -8.49 11.32 1.56
CA PHE A 533 -9.07 11.21 0.23
C PHE A 533 -10.48 11.78 0.29
N ALA A 534 -10.70 12.85 -0.46
CA ALA A 534 -11.98 13.53 -0.53
C ALA A 534 -12.36 13.77 -1.98
N GLY A 535 -13.65 13.96 -2.22
CA GLY A 535 -14.12 14.35 -3.54
C GLY A 535 -15.36 15.20 -3.47
N GLU A 536 -15.61 15.90 -4.57
CA GLU A 536 -16.83 16.63 -4.86
C GLU A 536 -17.21 16.42 -6.33
N ILE A 537 -18.51 16.40 -6.58
CA ILE A 537 -19.12 16.21 -7.89
C ILE A 537 -20.28 17.21 -8.01
N GLN A 538 -20.19 18.09 -8.99
CA GLN A 538 -21.22 19.05 -9.34
C GLN A 538 -21.76 18.68 -10.71
N ILE A 539 -23.07 18.46 -10.81
CA ILE A 539 -23.74 18.13 -12.07
C ILE A 539 -24.84 19.17 -12.29
N SER A 540 -24.86 19.80 -13.46
CA SER A 540 -25.94 20.69 -13.88
C SER A 540 -26.58 20.16 -15.15
N LEU A 541 -27.81 19.62 -15.02
CA LEU A 541 -28.61 19.21 -16.17
C LEU A 541 -29.07 20.40 -17.02
N TRP A 542 -29.22 21.58 -16.41
CA TRP A 542 -29.64 22.80 -17.10
C TRP A 542 -28.54 23.36 -17.99
N ASN A 543 -27.32 23.44 -17.46
CA ASN A 543 -26.15 23.90 -18.21
C ASN A 543 -25.50 22.77 -19.02
N ARG A 544 -25.98 21.53 -18.87
CA ARG A 544 -25.44 20.31 -19.49
C ARG A 544 -23.94 20.14 -19.27
N ASN A 545 -23.49 20.37 -18.03
CA ASN A 545 -22.10 20.19 -17.65
C ASN A 545 -21.95 19.46 -16.31
N ALA A 546 -20.79 18.85 -16.11
CA ALA A 546 -20.41 18.25 -14.84
C ALA A 546 -18.94 18.59 -14.52
N HIS A 547 -18.70 18.88 -13.25
CA HIS A 547 -17.38 19.10 -12.68
C HIS A 547 -17.15 18.09 -11.57
N SER A 548 -16.00 17.43 -11.56
CA SER A 548 -15.59 16.56 -10.47
C SER A 548 -14.17 16.89 -10.05
N LEU A 549 -13.96 17.00 -8.74
CA LEU A 549 -12.66 17.13 -8.11
C LEU A 549 -12.47 15.98 -7.14
N VAL A 550 -11.41 15.21 -7.33
CA VAL A 550 -10.94 14.19 -6.39
C VAL A 550 -9.59 14.65 -5.83
N GLU A 551 -9.55 14.91 -4.53
CA GLU A 551 -8.36 15.33 -3.79
C GLU A 551 -7.74 14.15 -3.05
N VAL A 552 -6.49 13.85 -3.38
CA VAL A 552 -5.68 12.83 -2.73
C VAL A 552 -4.60 13.55 -1.91
N GLY A 553 -4.93 13.88 -0.66
CA GLY A 553 -3.98 14.47 0.29
C GLY A 553 -3.20 13.38 1.03
N ALA A 554 -1.87 13.48 1.07
CA ALA A 554 -1.02 12.54 1.78
C ALA A 554 0.23 13.19 2.37
N ALA A 555 0.60 12.79 3.58
CA ALA A 555 1.85 13.16 4.21
C ALA A 555 2.61 11.92 4.66
N MET A 556 3.84 11.80 4.20
CA MET A 556 4.74 10.70 4.54
C MET A 556 5.82 11.20 5.49
N VAL A 557 6.15 10.40 6.50
CA VAL A 557 7.25 10.66 7.44
C VAL A 557 8.06 9.38 7.62
N ILE A 558 9.36 9.52 7.48
CA ILE A 558 10.35 8.49 7.76
C ILE A 558 11.18 8.98 8.95
N GLN A 559 11.19 8.19 10.01
CA GLN A 559 11.97 8.41 11.22
C GLN A 559 12.94 7.25 11.41
N GLY A 560 14.23 7.55 11.45
CA GLY A 560 15.26 6.60 11.83
C GLY A 560 15.97 7.03 13.10
N VAL A 561 16.28 6.07 13.95
CA VAL A 561 16.93 6.24 15.23
C VAL A 561 18.04 5.22 15.36
N ALA A 562 19.27 5.68 15.52
CA ALA A 562 20.41 4.86 15.91
C ALA A 562 20.81 5.26 17.33
N ARG A 563 20.81 4.30 18.25
CA ARG A 563 21.05 4.53 19.67
C ARG A 563 22.08 3.53 20.20
N VAL A 564 23.02 4.03 20.99
CA VAL A 564 23.93 3.21 21.80
C VAL A 564 23.79 3.70 23.23
N ASP A 565 23.20 2.86 24.08
CA ASP A 565 23.03 3.13 25.49
C ASP A 565 23.99 2.28 26.31
N THR A 566 24.65 2.94 27.25
CA THR A 566 25.36 2.29 28.35
C THR A 566 25.01 2.99 29.66
N SER A 567 25.34 2.35 30.78
CA SER A 567 25.21 2.96 32.11
C SER A 567 25.99 4.29 32.29
N PHE A 568 27.01 4.55 31.45
CA PHE A 568 27.90 5.70 31.59
C PHE A 568 27.86 6.68 30.40
N VAL A 569 27.33 6.28 29.23
CA VAL A 569 27.17 7.15 28.05
C VAL A 569 25.90 6.76 27.30
N GLN A 570 25.09 7.75 26.95
CA GLN A 570 23.92 7.60 26.07
C GLN A 570 24.15 8.42 24.81
N THR A 571 24.19 7.78 23.65
CA THR A 571 24.33 8.44 22.35
C THR A 571 23.17 8.08 21.42
N LEU A 572 22.59 9.10 20.80
CA LEU A 572 21.41 8.99 19.95
C LEU A 572 21.59 9.86 18.71
N ILE A 573 21.35 9.27 17.55
CA ILE A 573 21.16 9.99 16.29
C ILE A 573 19.75 9.69 15.80
N GLU A 574 18.98 10.74 15.59
CA GLU A 574 17.64 10.67 15.03
C GLU A 574 17.60 11.47 13.73
N PHE A 575 17.15 10.86 12.65
CA PHE A 575 16.85 11.55 11.40
C PHE A 575 15.37 11.41 11.08
N ASN A 576 14.74 12.52 10.69
CA ASN A 576 13.35 12.59 10.30
C ASN A 576 13.26 13.24 8.93
N THR A 577 12.65 12.56 7.98
CA THR A 577 12.36 13.08 6.64
C THR A 577 10.85 13.06 6.47
N GLY A 578 10.24 14.20 6.13
CA GLY A 578 8.81 14.23 5.86
C GLY A 578 8.45 15.10 4.67
N ALA A 579 7.36 14.76 4.02
CA ALA A 579 6.79 15.49 2.89
C ALA A 579 5.27 15.43 3.00
N GLN A 580 4.60 16.52 2.65
CA GLN A 580 3.15 16.60 2.56
C GLN A 580 2.81 16.99 1.13
N THR A 581 2.11 16.12 0.41
CA THR A 581 1.75 16.30 -0.99
C THR A 581 0.24 16.18 -1.16
N GLN A 582 -0.26 16.78 -2.23
CA GLN A 582 -1.64 16.64 -2.65
C GLN A 582 -1.64 16.36 -4.16
N LEU A 583 -2.55 15.50 -4.61
CA LEU A 583 -2.81 15.27 -6.02
C LEU A 583 -4.30 15.51 -6.27
N ASN A 584 -4.60 16.42 -7.20
CA ASN A 584 -5.96 16.77 -7.57
C ASN A 584 -6.24 16.20 -8.95
N PHE A 585 -7.26 15.34 -9.02
CA PHE A 585 -7.81 14.86 -10.29
C PHE A 585 -9.07 15.67 -10.56
N ILE A 586 -9.04 16.45 -11.63
CA ILE A 586 -10.13 17.30 -12.07
C ILE A 586 -10.69 16.70 -13.35
N SER A 587 -12.00 16.52 -13.41
CA SER A 587 -12.72 16.07 -14.58
C SER A 587 -13.82 17.07 -14.88
N ASP A 588 -13.72 17.72 -16.04
CA ASP A 588 -14.75 18.59 -16.57
C ASP A 588 -15.41 17.89 -17.77
N LEU A 589 -16.74 17.86 -17.76
CA LEU A 589 -17.56 17.25 -18.79
C LEU A 589 -18.56 18.29 -19.30
N ASP A 590 -18.62 18.45 -20.61
CA ASP A 590 -19.64 19.22 -21.33
C ASP A 590 -20.39 18.26 -22.25
N PHE A 591 -21.72 18.27 -22.19
CA PHE A 591 -22.59 17.41 -22.99
C PHE A 591 -23.69 18.22 -23.69
N TYR A 592 -23.40 19.45 -24.11
CA TYR A 592 -24.36 20.31 -24.80
C TYR A 592 -24.73 19.83 -26.23
N GLU A 593 -23.73 19.62 -27.10
CA GLU A 593 -23.86 19.13 -28.48
C GLU A 593 -23.05 17.84 -28.71
N GLU A 594 -21.74 17.89 -28.45
CA GLU A 594 -20.85 16.74 -28.39
C GLU A 594 -20.43 16.50 -26.94
N VAL A 595 -20.31 15.23 -26.53
CA VAL A 595 -19.78 14.89 -25.21
C VAL A 595 -18.26 15.12 -25.22
N ILE A 596 -17.81 16.21 -24.61
CA ILE A 596 -16.40 16.57 -24.47
C ILE A 596 -15.99 16.42 -23.01
N MET A 597 -14.96 15.63 -22.77
CA MET A 597 -14.39 15.42 -21.44
C MET A 597 -12.94 15.90 -21.40
N CYS A 598 -12.60 16.74 -20.41
CA CYS A 598 -11.23 17.14 -20.11
C CYS A 598 -10.81 16.60 -18.74
N LEU A 599 -9.71 15.85 -18.73
CA LEU A 599 -9.10 15.32 -17.50
C LEU A 599 -7.80 16.06 -17.20
N GLN A 600 -7.64 16.49 -15.94
CA GLN A 600 -6.42 17.13 -15.45
C GLN A 600 -5.94 16.43 -14.18
N MET A 601 -4.62 16.24 -14.07
CA MET A 601 -3.98 15.79 -12.85
C MET A 601 -2.96 16.84 -12.43
N VAL A 602 -3.22 17.49 -11.30
CA VAL A 602 -2.46 18.62 -10.81
C VAL A 602 -1.82 18.27 -9.47
N GLN A 603 -0.52 18.53 -9.38
CA GLN A 603 0.25 18.45 -8.15
C GLN A 603 0.61 19.88 -7.70
N PRO A 604 0.12 20.36 -6.56
CA PRO A 604 0.54 21.64 -5.99
C PRO A 604 2.01 21.65 -5.54
N ASN A 605 2.54 22.85 -5.28
CA ASN A 605 3.86 23.01 -4.66
C ASN A 605 3.88 22.32 -3.29
N PHE A 606 5.00 21.67 -2.97
CA PHE A 606 5.21 21.12 -1.63
C PHE A 606 6.66 21.18 -1.19
N GLU A 607 6.87 20.97 0.11
CA GLU A 607 8.20 20.98 0.71
C GLU A 607 8.56 19.62 1.29
N VAL A 608 9.83 19.27 1.15
CA VAL A 608 10.45 18.12 1.81
C VAL A 608 11.32 18.62 2.96
N VAL A 609 10.96 18.22 4.17
CA VAL A 609 11.63 18.62 5.42
C VAL A 609 12.53 17.49 5.90
N ASN A 610 13.83 17.75 5.96
CA ASN A 610 14.82 16.85 6.53
C ASN A 610 15.36 17.42 7.84
N ASN A 611 15.27 16.66 8.91
CA ASN A 611 15.72 17.03 10.24
C ASN A 611 16.67 15.96 10.76
N VAL A 612 17.82 16.38 11.28
CA VAL A 612 18.76 15.49 11.96
C VAL A 612 19.04 16.04 13.35
N ARG A 613 18.90 15.18 14.35
CA ARG A 613 19.16 15.48 15.75
C ARG A 613 20.20 14.51 16.29
N LYS A 614 21.25 15.06 16.90
CA LYS A 614 22.23 14.30 17.68
C LYS A 614 22.08 14.66 19.15
N LEU A 615 22.03 13.65 20.01
CA LEU A 615 22.03 13.80 21.47
C LEU A 615 23.12 12.90 22.05
N GLU A 616 23.98 13.47 22.89
CA GLU A 616 24.92 12.71 23.72
C GLU A 616 24.76 13.16 25.17
N ARG A 617 24.76 12.21 26.09
CA ARG A 617 24.64 12.45 27.53
C ARG A 617 25.52 11.49 28.30
N ILE A 618 26.13 11.98 29.38
CA ILE A 618 26.84 11.17 30.37
C ILE A 618 25.98 11.15 31.65
N PRO A 619 25.30 10.04 31.98
CA PRO A 619 24.55 9.90 33.23
C PRO A 619 25.40 10.25 34.45
N GLY A 620 24.81 10.94 35.43
CA GLY A 620 25.53 11.45 36.61
C GLY A 620 26.35 12.73 36.40
N SER A 621 26.42 13.26 35.17
CA SER A 621 27.06 14.55 34.89
C SER A 621 26.09 15.57 34.29
N ASN A 622 26.49 16.83 34.28
CA ASN A 622 25.78 17.90 33.57
C ASN A 622 26.09 17.95 32.06
N TYR A 623 26.91 17.02 31.55
CA TYR A 623 27.29 17.00 30.14
C TYR A 623 26.13 16.50 29.27
N VAL A 624 25.61 17.41 28.43
CA VAL A 624 24.59 17.12 27.43
C VAL A 624 24.94 17.86 26.14
N LEU A 625 25.22 17.12 25.07
CA LEU A 625 25.39 17.68 23.73
C LEU A 625 24.09 17.51 22.95
N ARG A 626 23.57 18.61 22.41
CA ARG A 626 22.44 18.61 21.49
C ARG A 626 22.82 19.35 20.21
N LYS A 627 22.78 18.64 19.08
CA LYS A 627 22.93 19.26 17.75
C LYS A 627 21.67 19.01 16.94
N TYR A 628 21.24 20.03 16.21
CA TYR A 628 20.06 19.98 15.36
C TYR A 628 20.39 20.63 14.02
N LYS A 629 20.00 19.98 12.93
CA LYS A 629 20.12 20.51 11.57
C LYS A 629 18.83 20.26 10.82
N ARG A 630 18.29 21.32 10.20
CA ARG A 630 17.11 21.27 9.34
C ARG A 630 17.50 21.67 7.92
N LYS A 631 17.01 20.94 6.94
CA LYS A 631 17.12 21.25 5.51
C LYS A 631 15.73 21.18 4.88
N LEU A 632 15.36 22.24 4.15
CA LEU A 632 14.12 22.33 3.40
C LEU A 632 14.45 22.22 1.91
N SER A 633 13.67 21.42 1.18
CA SER A 633 13.79 21.30 -0.28
C SER A 633 12.42 21.58 -0.89
N HIS A 634 12.33 22.58 -1.76
CA HIS A 634 11.08 22.97 -2.39
C HIS A 634 10.89 22.15 -3.67
N VAL A 635 9.69 21.61 -3.85
CA VAL A 635 9.30 20.90 -5.06
C VAL A 635 8.19 21.71 -5.75
N PRO A 636 8.43 22.19 -6.98
CA PRO A 636 7.44 22.97 -7.70
C PRO A 636 6.25 22.09 -8.10
N GLY A 637 5.08 22.70 -8.12
CA GLY A 637 3.85 22.12 -8.60
C GLY A 637 3.90 21.95 -10.12
N LYS A 638 3.14 20.99 -10.61
CA LYS A 638 3.09 20.62 -12.01
C LYS A 638 1.75 19.99 -12.39
N THR A 639 1.41 20.09 -13.66
CA THR A 639 0.28 19.39 -14.27
C THR A 639 0.83 18.27 -15.13
N PHE A 640 0.26 17.07 -15.00
CA PHE A 640 0.69 15.92 -15.79
C PHE A 640 -0.09 15.83 -17.09
N VAL A 641 0.65 15.68 -18.20
CA VAL A 641 0.04 15.45 -19.51
C VAL A 641 -0.47 14.02 -19.57
N MET A 642 -1.77 13.88 -19.86
CA MET A 642 -2.43 12.58 -20.06
C MET A 642 -2.05 12.00 -21.44
N ASN A 643 -2.94 12.12 -22.43
CA ASN A 643 -2.68 11.81 -23.82
C ASN A 643 -2.94 13.03 -24.74
N LYS A 644 -2.54 12.90 -26.00
CA LYS A 644 -2.73 13.95 -27.01
C LYS A 644 -4.21 14.29 -27.20
N LYS A 645 -5.08 13.27 -27.25
CA LYS A 645 -6.52 13.46 -27.45
C LYS A 645 -7.19 14.25 -26.33
N ASN A 646 -6.89 13.93 -25.06
CA ASN A 646 -7.35 14.69 -23.90
C ASN A 646 -6.85 16.13 -23.96
N THR A 647 -5.60 16.35 -24.39
CA THR A 647 -5.06 17.71 -24.56
C THR A 647 -5.87 18.50 -25.62
N GLU A 648 -6.22 17.87 -26.74
CA GLU A 648 -7.06 18.47 -27.77
C GLU A 648 -8.48 18.79 -27.24
N LEU A 649 -9.09 17.88 -26.47
CA LEU A 649 -10.41 18.08 -25.87
C LEU A 649 -10.39 19.20 -24.82
N CYS A 650 -9.38 19.22 -23.94
CA CYS A 650 -9.17 20.29 -22.98
C CYS A 650 -8.95 21.65 -23.66
N ASN A 651 -8.20 21.69 -24.76
CA ASN A 651 -8.00 22.93 -25.53
C ASN A 651 -9.29 23.43 -26.18
N LYS A 652 -10.17 22.53 -26.63
CA LYS A 652 -11.50 22.91 -27.13
C LYS A 652 -12.37 23.46 -26.01
N MET A 653 -12.44 22.75 -24.89
CA MET A 653 -13.27 23.10 -23.73
C MET A 653 -12.86 24.44 -23.09
N PHE A 654 -11.55 24.71 -23.00
CA PHE A 654 -11.01 25.94 -22.42
C PHE A 654 -10.46 26.91 -23.46
N SER A 655 -10.95 26.83 -24.71
CA SER A 655 -10.60 27.79 -25.74
C SER A 655 -11.10 29.18 -25.33
N LYS A 656 -10.24 30.19 -25.46
CA LYS A 656 -10.56 31.59 -25.16
C LYS A 656 -11.26 32.28 -26.30
#